data_AF-A0A0C1CWP2-F1
#
_entry.id   AF-A0A0C1CWP2-F1
#
_cell.length_a   1.000
_cell.length_b   1.000
_cell.length_c   1.000
_cell.angle_alpha   90.00
_cell.angle_beta   90.00
_cell.angle_gamma   90.00
#
_symmetry.space_group_name_H-M   'P 1'
#
loop_
_entity.id
_entity.type
_entity.pdbx_description
1 polymer ?
#
loop_
_entity_poly.entity_id
_entity_poly.type
_entity_poly.pdbx_seq_one_letter_code
_entity_poly.pdbx_strand_id
1 'polypeptide(L)'
;MKKCITIILSGLILIGCKSKNDPSPSPNPNPNPNPNVAAELLKFNFNETSGQTLVETKTNASFNINGPSGSSERIVGVEGNSLRVNGFYGWATGNASVTYPTAKVCVSGWIAPSAFPVQRKDLDPITENTNAAIFSNVNTSNSSGVALGINQHGRVIGQFKVGTNVIQILSDQEVALKKWSYITLNINASSGTASLYLNGVQIKSVTFDIGTLLWDNNATIYIGKESKSKTIAGFDTNGLTGAIDQVALWNKDLTAAEILTQYNKFAPSDPDLKIPTAIRFANDIHRPKYHLLPSAGWTNESHGLLYIDNKYHIFSQRNFNGPYLEHINWGHYVSSDLINWEEKTQILWPQPGFDEVGIWSGHAIISNGQPFIFYTGVNKAKAAIGLATSTAPYDTWTKNTSAIIPNAPTSSANADFRDPFVFEHNSEWYMMIGTGLRSGTPRGALYLYKSTSSDFKQWSLQGTMLEGNPSVDGTGDFWEMPIYYNFGTKSIVLINKLPNANALYWTGNFNGSQFVRDNPVPERLDVINQLLSPSIHPDANGNLTAIGIIPDGVTSAKQKEQGWAHVFSLPRVWTLVNGKIKQVPHPNVLSLRGASKNFTNVVFDQNSSNVLNNSTGSQYEIVATINPGTTTKVGFSLNKNTATGEQTLIYYDYTTSSFVVDRSKSSILTGVPLSNQSTNYVLPTGNINWRIFVDASVIEVFVNEELAFATRSFPSTGNNLIDLYAQGGTATATDLKIYNIQGGGTASTSKRIEVKKEIMHPVVFPNPSSENFNIKFNAITEATPVYAYIFDITGFPVKKIEKIVDANDLIIHWDGIMDNGNKAIRGVYIIKGLLKNELFDAKIIVE
;
A
#
# COMPACT_ATOMS: atom_id res chain seq x y z
N MET A 1 22.44 -65.77 -27.09
CA MET A 1 23.34 -66.75 -27.72
C MET A 1 24.66 -66.07 -28.05
N LYS A 2 25.77 -66.58 -27.47
CA LYS A 2 27.20 -66.55 -27.88
C LYS A 2 27.78 -65.24 -28.48
N LYS A 3 28.93 -64.69 -28.09
CA LYS A 3 30.04 -65.11 -27.20
C LYS A 3 30.95 -63.88 -26.99
N CYS A 4 31.52 -63.73 -25.80
CA CYS A 4 32.71 -62.92 -25.54
C CYS A 4 33.95 -63.48 -26.26
N ILE A 5 34.99 -62.65 -26.47
CA ILE A 5 36.33 -62.80 -25.87
C ILE A 5 37.26 -61.68 -26.41
N THR A 6 37.94 -61.04 -25.46
CA THR A 6 39.06 -60.08 -25.58
C THR A 6 40.38 -60.82 -25.61
N ILE A 7 41.36 -60.42 -26.45
CA ILE A 7 42.81 -60.59 -26.15
C ILE A 7 43.61 -59.40 -26.71
N ILE A 8 44.46 -58.84 -25.83
CA ILE A 8 45.55 -57.88 -26.08
C ILE A 8 46.85 -58.68 -26.26
N LEU A 9 47.76 -58.29 -27.17
CA LEU A 9 49.21 -58.29 -26.89
C LEU A 9 50.02 -57.50 -27.93
N SER A 10 51.18 -57.06 -27.46
CA SER A 10 52.01 -55.93 -27.87
C SER A 10 53.25 -56.33 -28.70
N GLY A 11 53.86 -55.33 -29.36
CA GLY A 11 55.33 -55.23 -29.50
C GLY A 11 55.91 -55.50 -30.90
N LEU A 12 56.59 -54.52 -31.51
CA LEU A 12 58.04 -54.28 -31.39
C LEU A 12 58.50 -53.13 -32.30
N ILE A 13 59.55 -52.43 -31.86
CA ILE A 13 60.26 -51.32 -32.49
C ILE A 13 61.50 -51.83 -33.22
N LEU A 14 61.87 -51.24 -34.38
CA LEU A 14 63.24 -51.14 -34.96
C LEU A 14 63.22 -50.06 -36.09
N ILE A 15 63.80 -48.86 -35.90
CA ILE A 15 65.13 -48.36 -36.39
C ILE A 15 65.37 -48.62 -37.90
N GLY A 16 65.75 -47.70 -38.81
CA GLY A 16 66.09 -46.27 -38.80
C GLY A 16 66.78 -45.87 -40.14
N CYS A 17 66.67 -44.58 -40.52
CA CYS A 17 67.52 -43.78 -41.46
C CYS A 17 67.59 -44.18 -42.96
N LYS A 18 67.53 -43.32 -43.99
CA LYS A 18 67.82 -41.87 -44.18
C LYS A 18 67.34 -41.44 -45.60
N SER A 19 66.73 -40.26 -45.78
CA SER A 19 67.34 -39.09 -46.48
C SER A 19 66.32 -38.04 -46.99
N LYS A 20 66.53 -36.80 -46.51
CA LYS A 20 66.52 -35.48 -47.20
C LYS A 20 65.29 -35.05 -48.04
N ASN A 21 64.50 -34.10 -47.52
CA ASN A 21 64.58 -32.64 -47.78
C ASN A 21 63.28 -31.88 -47.40
N ASP A 22 63.37 -30.97 -46.42
CA ASP A 22 62.83 -29.58 -46.30
C ASP A 22 61.38 -29.19 -46.73
N PRO A 23 60.79 -28.14 -46.10
CA PRO A 23 60.02 -28.18 -44.87
C PRO A 23 58.51 -27.95 -45.12
N SER A 24 57.65 -28.78 -44.56
CA SER A 24 56.21 -28.46 -44.46
C SER A 24 55.99 -27.58 -43.22
N PRO A 25 55.23 -26.48 -43.30
CA PRO A 25 54.89 -25.70 -42.11
C PRO A 25 54.06 -26.58 -41.16
N SER A 26 54.38 -26.47 -39.87
CA SER A 26 53.62 -27.08 -38.78
C SER A 26 52.14 -26.64 -38.84
N PRO A 27 51.19 -27.52 -38.48
CA PRO A 27 49.80 -27.13 -38.35
C PRO A 27 49.68 -26.17 -37.17
N ASN A 28 49.24 -24.95 -37.44
CA ASN A 28 48.99 -23.92 -36.44
C ASN A 28 47.89 -24.38 -35.47
N PRO A 29 48.12 -24.43 -34.14
CA PRO A 29 47.10 -24.81 -33.17
C PRO A 29 46.31 -23.56 -32.74
N ASN A 30 45.38 -23.10 -33.58
CA ASN A 30 44.18 -22.31 -33.22
C ASN A 30 43.59 -21.70 -34.50
N PRO A 31 42.32 -21.95 -34.85
CA PRO A 31 41.58 -20.94 -35.58
C PRO A 31 41.18 -19.86 -34.58
N ASN A 32 41.83 -18.69 -34.67
CA ASN A 32 41.25 -17.46 -34.14
C ASN A 32 39.80 -17.36 -34.66
N PRO A 33 38.79 -17.08 -33.81
CA PRO A 33 37.44 -16.86 -34.29
C PRO A 33 37.46 -15.70 -35.29
N ASN A 34 36.91 -15.94 -36.47
CA ASN A 34 36.79 -14.96 -37.54
C ASN A 34 35.98 -13.75 -37.02
N PRO A 35 36.54 -12.53 -36.94
CA PRO A 35 35.89 -11.38 -36.28
C PRO A 35 34.65 -10.82 -37.03
N ASN A 36 34.26 -11.42 -38.16
CA ASN A 36 33.17 -10.98 -39.02
C ASN A 36 31.88 -11.83 -38.95
N VAL A 37 31.73 -12.72 -37.95
CA VAL A 37 30.44 -13.37 -37.68
C VAL A 37 29.73 -12.63 -36.56
N ALA A 38 28.48 -12.22 -36.79
CA ALA A 38 27.63 -11.61 -35.78
C ALA A 38 27.51 -12.53 -34.55
N ALA A 39 27.93 -12.06 -33.38
CA ALA A 39 27.93 -12.86 -32.16
C ALA A 39 27.36 -12.07 -30.98
N GLU A 40 26.55 -12.74 -30.16
CA GLU A 40 26.20 -12.28 -28.82
C GLU A 40 27.48 -12.28 -27.96
N LEU A 41 27.88 -11.11 -27.47
CA LEU A 41 29.00 -10.93 -26.55
C LEU A 41 28.62 -11.30 -25.13
N LEU A 42 27.41 -10.93 -24.72
CA LEU A 42 26.84 -11.25 -23.42
C LEU A 42 25.37 -11.67 -23.61
N LYS A 43 24.92 -12.64 -22.81
CA LYS A 43 23.55 -13.11 -22.80
C LYS A 43 23.14 -13.59 -21.41
N PHE A 44 22.08 -12.98 -20.87
CA PHE A 44 21.46 -13.30 -19.59
C PHE A 44 20.08 -13.92 -19.84
N ASN A 45 19.91 -15.19 -19.47
CA ASN A 45 18.65 -15.92 -19.63
C ASN A 45 17.83 -16.01 -18.34
N PHE A 46 18.43 -15.72 -17.18
CA PHE A 46 17.76 -15.71 -15.86
C PHE A 46 17.05 -17.02 -15.46
N ASN A 47 17.45 -18.14 -16.07
CA ASN A 47 16.83 -19.45 -15.89
C ASN A 47 17.17 -20.17 -14.57
N GLU A 48 17.93 -19.54 -13.68
CA GLU A 48 18.16 -20.07 -12.34
C GLU A 48 16.82 -20.25 -11.60
N THR A 49 16.70 -21.30 -10.80
CA THR A 49 15.45 -21.61 -10.07
C THR A 49 15.34 -20.81 -8.77
N SER A 50 16.47 -20.45 -8.15
CA SER A 50 16.56 -19.63 -6.93
C SER A 50 17.99 -19.11 -6.74
N GLY A 51 18.22 -18.31 -5.70
CA GLY A 51 19.54 -17.86 -5.29
C GLY A 51 19.84 -16.40 -5.61
N GLN A 52 20.95 -15.91 -5.06
CA GLN A 52 21.36 -14.50 -5.09
C GLN A 52 22.40 -14.20 -6.19
N THR A 53 22.51 -15.08 -7.20
CA THR A 53 23.46 -14.94 -8.30
C THR A 53 22.79 -15.16 -9.65
N LEU A 54 23.36 -14.57 -10.70
CA LEU A 54 23.03 -14.82 -12.10
C LEU A 54 24.29 -15.28 -12.82
N VAL A 55 24.13 -16.18 -13.80
CA VAL A 55 25.23 -16.62 -14.66
C VAL A 55 25.02 -16.09 -16.08
N GLU A 56 25.98 -15.30 -16.56
CA GLU A 56 26.02 -14.85 -17.94
C GLU A 56 26.52 -15.99 -18.84
N THR A 57 25.80 -16.29 -19.92
CA THR A 57 25.92 -17.57 -20.64
C THR A 57 27.02 -17.62 -21.71
N LYS A 58 27.65 -16.50 -22.07
CA LYS A 58 28.72 -16.44 -23.08
C LYS A 58 30.11 -16.52 -22.45
N THR A 59 30.31 -15.88 -21.31
CA THR A 59 31.58 -15.84 -20.59
C THR A 59 31.58 -16.68 -19.31
N ASN A 60 30.42 -17.18 -18.88
CA ASN A 60 30.21 -17.83 -17.57
C ASN A 60 30.52 -16.91 -16.38
N ALA A 61 30.52 -15.60 -16.59
CA ALA A 61 30.69 -14.63 -15.52
C ALA A 61 29.51 -14.69 -14.53
N SER A 62 29.84 -14.62 -13.25
CA SER A 62 28.84 -14.61 -12.17
C SER A 62 28.55 -13.18 -11.73
N PHE A 63 27.27 -12.89 -11.53
CA PHE A 63 26.74 -11.59 -11.11
C PHE A 63 26.00 -11.75 -9.78
N ASN A 64 26.19 -10.81 -8.87
CA ASN A 64 25.53 -10.81 -7.57
C ASN A 64 24.25 -9.99 -7.64
N ILE A 65 23.15 -10.55 -7.14
CA ILE A 65 21.86 -9.87 -7.05
C ILE A 65 21.85 -9.06 -5.75
N ASN A 66 21.44 -7.80 -5.82
CA ASN A 66 21.33 -6.93 -4.66
C ASN A 66 20.08 -7.24 -3.82
N GLY A 67 20.25 -7.28 -2.50
CA GLY A 67 19.16 -7.48 -1.54
C GLY A 67 19.52 -8.51 -0.47
N PRO A 68 18.68 -8.66 0.57
CA PRO A 68 18.88 -9.68 1.58
C PRO A 68 18.73 -11.08 0.99
N SER A 69 19.36 -12.08 1.61
CA SER A 69 19.27 -13.47 1.15
C SER A 69 17.82 -13.91 1.03
N GLY A 70 17.46 -14.51 -0.11
CA GLY A 70 16.09 -14.95 -0.41
C GLY A 70 15.17 -13.88 -0.97
N SER A 71 15.62 -12.63 -1.13
CA SER A 71 14.84 -11.56 -1.79
C SER A 71 14.84 -11.64 -3.32
N SER A 72 15.76 -12.44 -3.89
CA SER A 72 15.87 -12.70 -5.32
C SER A 72 14.75 -13.63 -5.78
N GLU A 73 13.74 -13.06 -6.44
CA GLU A 73 12.59 -13.79 -6.97
C GLU A 73 12.77 -14.16 -8.44
N ARG A 74 12.21 -15.31 -8.80
CA ARG A 74 12.07 -15.78 -10.18
C ARG A 74 10.59 -15.94 -10.49
N ILE A 75 10.19 -15.52 -11.67
CA ILE A 75 8.84 -15.77 -12.19
C ILE A 75 8.96 -16.40 -13.57
N VAL A 76 7.87 -16.95 -14.11
CA VAL A 76 7.84 -17.46 -15.48
C VAL A 76 8.24 -16.35 -16.45
N GLY A 77 9.29 -16.61 -17.23
CA GLY A 77 9.85 -15.69 -18.21
C GLY A 77 9.18 -15.81 -19.58
N VAL A 78 9.76 -15.12 -20.58
CA VAL A 78 9.38 -15.34 -21.99
C VAL A 78 9.87 -16.70 -22.48
N GLU A 79 10.91 -17.22 -21.84
CA GLU A 79 11.41 -18.59 -21.96
C GLU A 79 11.94 -19.03 -20.59
N GLY A 80 11.40 -20.10 -20.01
CA GLY A 80 11.84 -20.59 -18.69
C GLY A 80 11.51 -19.62 -17.56
N ASN A 81 12.54 -19.14 -16.85
CA ASN A 81 12.40 -18.19 -15.74
C ASN A 81 12.94 -16.81 -16.13
N SER A 82 12.46 -15.78 -15.45
CA SER A 82 12.94 -14.41 -15.55
C SER A 82 13.34 -13.86 -14.19
N LEU A 83 14.16 -12.80 -14.19
CA LEU A 83 14.52 -12.10 -12.97
C LEU A 83 13.45 -11.08 -12.60
N ARG A 84 12.94 -11.19 -11.38
CA ARG A 84 12.04 -10.18 -10.82
C ARG A 84 12.83 -9.11 -10.08
N VAL A 85 12.50 -7.85 -10.35
CA VAL A 85 13.10 -6.64 -9.78
C VAL A 85 12.02 -5.79 -9.13
N ASN A 86 12.31 -5.12 -8.01
CA ASN A 86 11.28 -4.41 -7.22
C ASN A 86 11.61 -2.94 -6.94
N GLY A 87 12.48 -2.34 -7.74
CA GLY A 87 12.87 -0.93 -7.68
C GLY A 87 14.05 -0.65 -6.75
N PHE A 88 14.13 -1.33 -5.60
CA PHE A 88 15.18 -1.08 -4.59
C PHE A 88 16.06 -2.31 -4.28
N TYR A 89 15.63 -3.51 -4.68
CA TYR A 89 16.37 -4.78 -4.65
C TYR A 89 16.15 -5.57 -5.95
N GLY A 90 16.82 -6.72 -6.08
CA GLY A 90 16.64 -7.68 -7.17
C GLY A 90 17.42 -7.39 -8.45
N TRP A 91 17.99 -6.20 -8.61
CA TRP A 91 18.96 -5.90 -9.68
C TRP A 91 20.31 -6.55 -9.39
N ALA A 92 21.15 -6.77 -10.42
CA ALA A 92 22.42 -7.48 -10.27
C ALA A 92 23.62 -6.69 -10.78
N THR A 93 24.80 -6.99 -10.24
CA THR A 93 26.08 -6.43 -10.66
C THR A 93 27.17 -7.48 -10.82
N GLY A 94 28.07 -7.25 -11.76
CA GLY A 94 29.20 -8.13 -12.04
C GLY A 94 30.11 -7.57 -13.12
N ASN A 95 31.15 -8.33 -13.44
CA ASN A 95 32.09 -8.01 -14.50
C ASN A 95 32.20 -9.22 -15.44
N ALA A 96 32.35 -8.97 -16.74
CA ALA A 96 32.56 -10.00 -17.74
C ALA A 96 33.74 -9.62 -18.65
N SER A 97 34.60 -10.59 -18.95
CA SER A 97 35.75 -10.39 -19.82
C SER A 97 35.33 -10.45 -21.29
N VAL A 98 34.98 -9.30 -21.86
CA VAL A 98 34.61 -9.15 -23.27
C VAL A 98 35.38 -8.02 -23.94
N THR A 99 35.65 -8.18 -25.23
CA THR A 99 36.17 -7.08 -26.07
C THR A 99 35.00 -6.32 -26.68
N TYR A 100 34.75 -5.12 -26.19
CA TYR A 100 33.63 -4.30 -26.65
C TYR A 100 33.90 -3.68 -28.03
N PRO A 101 32.91 -3.67 -28.93
CA PRO A 101 33.07 -3.14 -30.29
C PRO A 101 33.05 -1.62 -30.28
N THR A 102 33.92 -1.00 -31.07
CA THR A 102 34.03 0.47 -31.14
C THR A 102 33.23 1.10 -32.27
N ALA A 103 32.75 0.30 -33.23
CA ALA A 103 32.04 0.78 -34.42
C ALA A 103 30.52 0.60 -34.33
N LYS A 104 30.07 -0.60 -33.98
CA LYS A 104 28.66 -1.03 -34.04
C LYS A 104 28.33 -1.90 -32.84
N VAL A 105 27.17 -1.68 -32.23
CA VAL A 105 26.69 -2.49 -31.09
C VAL A 105 25.16 -2.50 -31.07
N CYS A 106 24.60 -3.59 -30.56
CA CYS A 106 23.18 -3.70 -30.25
C CYS A 106 23.00 -4.19 -28.81
N VAL A 107 22.08 -3.57 -28.07
CA VAL A 107 21.60 -4.06 -26.77
C VAL A 107 20.12 -4.40 -26.92
N SER A 108 19.69 -5.55 -26.43
CA SER A 108 18.29 -5.98 -26.53
C SER A 108 17.84 -6.78 -25.32
N GLY A 109 16.56 -6.79 -25.01
CA GLY A 109 16.01 -7.67 -23.99
C GLY A 109 14.51 -7.50 -23.80
N TRP A 110 13.92 -8.40 -23.03
CA TRP A 110 12.51 -8.36 -22.65
C TRP A 110 12.35 -7.69 -21.29
N ILE A 111 11.35 -6.83 -21.18
CA ILE A 111 11.00 -6.12 -19.96
C ILE A 111 9.48 -6.19 -19.74
N ALA A 112 9.07 -6.37 -18.49
CA ALA A 112 7.68 -6.30 -18.07
C ALA A 112 7.58 -5.44 -16.80
N PRO A 113 7.43 -4.11 -16.93
CA PRO A 113 7.38 -3.23 -15.77
C PRO A 113 6.04 -3.38 -15.04
N SER A 114 6.07 -3.52 -13.71
CA SER A 114 4.87 -3.42 -12.87
C SER A 114 4.59 -1.98 -12.41
N ALA A 115 5.59 -1.12 -12.50
CA ALA A 115 5.55 0.31 -12.28
C ALA A 115 6.64 0.98 -13.11
N PHE A 116 6.43 2.23 -13.52
CA PHE A 116 7.49 3.00 -14.14
C PHE A 116 8.47 3.54 -13.10
N PRO A 117 9.76 3.70 -13.45
CA PRO A 117 10.80 4.24 -12.58
C PRO A 117 10.43 5.57 -11.94
N VAL A 118 11.11 5.88 -10.84
CA VAL A 118 10.87 7.11 -10.09
C VAL A 118 11.67 8.26 -10.70
N GLN A 119 10.98 9.37 -11.00
CA GLN A 119 11.64 10.64 -11.23
C GLN A 119 11.49 11.53 -10.00
N ARG A 120 12.62 11.94 -9.43
CA ARG A 120 12.61 13.00 -8.42
C ARG A 120 12.34 14.35 -9.07
N LYS A 121 11.48 15.15 -8.43
CA LYS A 121 11.09 16.48 -8.93
C LYS A 121 12.26 17.45 -9.14
N ASP A 122 13.33 17.29 -8.36
CA ASP A 122 14.50 18.16 -8.35
C ASP A 122 15.62 17.72 -9.31
N LEU A 123 15.44 16.61 -10.02
CA LEU A 123 16.43 16.07 -10.93
C LEU A 123 16.02 16.23 -12.40
N ASP A 124 17.01 16.52 -13.23
CA ASP A 124 16.87 16.41 -14.67
C ASP A 124 17.04 14.94 -15.08
N PRO A 125 16.05 14.31 -15.73
CA PRO A 125 16.07 12.88 -15.98
C PRO A 125 17.18 12.45 -16.95
N ILE A 126 17.68 13.39 -17.75
CA ILE A 126 18.69 13.17 -18.81
C ILE A 126 20.09 13.33 -18.23
N THR A 127 20.40 14.45 -17.58
CA THR A 127 21.75 14.72 -17.06
C THR A 127 22.02 14.03 -15.73
N GLU A 128 20.98 13.82 -14.91
CA GLU A 128 21.08 13.21 -13.58
C GLU A 128 20.80 11.70 -13.59
N ASN A 129 20.46 11.13 -14.75
CA ASN A 129 20.30 9.70 -15.01
C ASN A 129 19.28 8.99 -14.10
N THR A 130 18.06 9.52 -14.04
CA THR A 130 16.96 8.93 -13.23
C THR A 130 16.30 7.72 -13.91
N ASN A 131 16.86 7.21 -15.01
CA ASN A 131 16.29 6.10 -15.77
C ASN A 131 16.64 4.77 -15.13
N ALA A 132 15.87 3.73 -15.46
CA ALA A 132 16.16 2.37 -15.03
C ALA A 132 16.46 1.48 -16.24
N ALA A 133 17.51 0.68 -16.15
CA ALA A 133 18.08 -0.03 -17.28
C ALA A 133 17.95 -1.56 -17.17
N ILE A 134 17.68 -2.23 -18.28
CA ILE A 134 17.83 -3.70 -18.36
C ILE A 134 19.31 -4.10 -18.46
N PHE A 135 20.15 -3.19 -18.98
CA PHE A 135 21.60 -3.32 -19.08
C PHE A 135 22.23 -1.93 -18.99
N SER A 136 23.25 -1.77 -18.15
CA SER A 136 24.16 -0.62 -18.17
C SER A 136 25.58 -1.08 -17.85
N ASN A 137 26.57 -0.62 -18.61
CA ASN A 137 27.97 -0.62 -18.18
C ASN A 137 28.57 0.79 -18.23
N VAL A 138 27.73 1.81 -18.08
CA VAL A 138 28.15 3.19 -18.13
C VAL A 138 29.08 3.49 -16.95
N ASN A 139 30.30 3.93 -17.22
CA ASN A 139 31.21 4.44 -16.21
C ASN A 139 30.65 5.76 -15.63
N THR A 140 30.54 5.82 -14.30
CA THR A 140 29.90 6.94 -13.61
C THR A 140 30.71 8.24 -13.68
N SER A 141 32.03 8.16 -13.83
CA SER A 141 32.96 9.30 -13.84
C SER A 141 33.07 9.99 -15.20
N ASN A 142 33.04 9.23 -16.30
CA ASN A 142 33.28 9.78 -17.64
C ASN A 142 32.16 9.46 -18.66
N SER A 143 31.13 8.71 -18.25
CA SER A 143 29.97 8.30 -19.05
C SER A 143 30.27 7.43 -20.28
N SER A 144 31.47 6.82 -20.38
CA SER A 144 31.74 5.78 -21.40
C SER A 144 30.96 4.50 -21.11
N GLY A 145 30.56 3.75 -22.12
CA GLY A 145 29.70 2.58 -22.02
C GLY A 145 28.33 2.79 -22.66
N VAL A 146 27.45 1.82 -22.49
CA VAL A 146 26.10 1.79 -23.09
C VAL A 146 25.06 1.41 -22.03
N ALA A 147 23.89 2.05 -22.10
CA ALA A 147 22.72 1.68 -21.32
C ALA A 147 21.45 1.62 -22.20
N LEU A 148 20.57 0.67 -21.89
CA LEU A 148 19.23 0.56 -22.47
C LEU A 148 18.21 0.32 -21.35
N GLY A 149 17.12 1.08 -21.36
CA GLY A 149 16.11 1.03 -20.33
C GLY A 149 14.82 1.76 -20.67
N ILE A 150 14.11 2.17 -19.61
CA ILE A 150 12.92 3.01 -19.67
C ILE A 150 13.04 4.20 -18.71
N ASN A 151 12.38 5.30 -19.04
CA ASN A 151 12.25 6.45 -18.16
C ASN A 151 10.98 6.35 -17.28
N GLN A 152 10.72 7.38 -16.47
CA GLN A 152 9.58 7.47 -15.55
C GLN A 152 8.19 7.42 -16.21
N HIS A 153 8.10 7.61 -17.52
CA HIS A 153 6.86 7.51 -18.30
C HIS A 153 6.80 6.21 -19.12
N GLY A 154 7.70 5.26 -18.88
CA GLY A 154 7.74 4.01 -19.64
C GLY A 154 8.32 4.15 -21.04
N ARG A 155 8.86 5.31 -21.42
CA ARG A 155 9.46 5.51 -22.74
C ARG A 155 10.82 4.83 -22.81
N VAL A 156 11.07 4.11 -23.90
CA VAL A 156 12.35 3.45 -24.15
C VAL A 156 13.44 4.52 -24.30
N ILE A 157 14.55 4.34 -23.58
CA ILE A 157 15.69 5.24 -23.58
C ILE A 157 17.01 4.48 -23.74
N GLY A 158 17.91 5.04 -24.53
CA GLY A 158 19.29 4.57 -24.69
C GLY A 158 20.30 5.68 -24.42
N GLN A 159 21.45 5.33 -23.84
CA GLN A 159 22.60 6.22 -23.65
C GLN A 159 23.89 5.53 -24.07
N PHE A 160 24.77 6.27 -24.73
CA PHE A 160 26.12 5.81 -25.06
C PHE A 160 27.08 6.99 -25.29
N LYS A 161 28.37 6.72 -25.40
CA LYS A 161 29.39 7.76 -25.65
C LYS A 161 30.14 7.54 -26.96
N VAL A 162 30.24 8.59 -27.78
CA VAL A 162 31.00 8.61 -29.03
C VAL A 162 31.98 9.78 -28.99
N GLY A 163 33.29 9.49 -29.05
CA GLY A 163 34.30 10.51 -28.83
C GLY A 163 34.09 11.25 -27.50
N THR A 164 33.97 12.57 -27.54
CA THR A 164 33.69 13.39 -26.34
C THR A 164 32.21 13.52 -26.01
N ASN A 165 31.31 13.10 -26.91
CA ASN A 165 29.89 13.37 -26.82
C ASN A 165 29.14 12.20 -26.16
N VAL A 166 28.31 12.53 -25.17
CA VAL A 166 27.31 11.59 -24.63
C VAL A 166 26.05 11.74 -25.48
N ILE A 167 25.64 10.66 -26.13
CA ILE A 167 24.45 10.61 -26.96
C ILE A 167 23.35 9.90 -26.17
N GLN A 168 22.15 10.49 -26.20
CA GLN A 168 20.93 9.88 -25.67
C GLN A 168 19.86 9.86 -26.75
N ILE A 169 19.06 8.80 -26.73
CA ILE A 169 17.90 8.63 -27.61
C ILE A 169 16.71 8.24 -26.75
N LEU A 170 15.62 9.01 -26.85
CA LEU A 170 14.37 8.80 -26.12
C LEU A 170 13.23 8.63 -27.12
N SER A 171 12.44 7.58 -26.94
CA SER A 171 11.27 7.33 -27.76
C SER A 171 10.06 8.18 -27.33
N ASP A 172 9.12 8.36 -28.25
CA ASP A 172 7.82 8.99 -27.99
C ASP A 172 6.74 7.94 -27.62
N GLN A 173 7.09 6.65 -27.63
CA GLN A 173 6.21 5.53 -27.32
C GLN A 173 6.55 4.91 -25.96
N GLU A 174 5.52 4.47 -25.25
CA GLU A 174 5.63 3.88 -23.91
C GLU A 174 5.53 2.35 -24.00
N VAL A 175 6.30 1.65 -23.17
CA VAL A 175 6.07 0.23 -22.93
C VAL A 175 4.79 0.04 -22.11
N ALA A 176 4.04 -1.02 -22.38
CA ALA A 176 2.86 -1.33 -21.58
C ALA A 176 3.26 -1.87 -20.20
N LEU A 177 2.62 -1.36 -19.15
CA LEU A 177 2.71 -1.98 -17.82
C LEU A 177 2.14 -3.40 -17.86
N LYS A 178 2.80 -4.31 -17.11
CA LYS A 178 2.36 -5.70 -16.90
C LYS A 178 2.24 -6.53 -18.17
N LYS A 179 2.94 -6.11 -19.22
CA LYS A 179 3.09 -6.88 -20.46
C LYS A 179 4.56 -7.00 -20.80
N TRP A 180 4.93 -8.13 -21.36
CA TRP A 180 6.25 -8.30 -21.95
C TRP A 180 6.40 -7.38 -23.16
N SER A 181 7.46 -6.58 -23.15
CA SER A 181 7.88 -5.72 -24.25
C SER A 181 9.32 -6.06 -24.61
N TYR A 182 9.61 -6.21 -25.90
CA TYR A 182 10.97 -6.40 -26.37
C TYR A 182 11.56 -5.05 -26.79
N ILE A 183 12.55 -4.57 -26.06
CA ILE A 183 13.21 -3.29 -26.33
C ILE A 183 14.61 -3.52 -26.90
N THR A 184 15.01 -2.67 -27.84
CA THR A 184 16.33 -2.78 -28.48
C THR A 184 16.91 -1.40 -28.79
N LEU A 185 18.22 -1.26 -28.58
CA LEU A 185 19.04 -0.12 -28.95
C LEU A 185 20.11 -0.58 -29.93
N ASN A 186 20.04 -0.09 -31.16
CA ASN A 186 21.08 -0.22 -32.16
C ASN A 186 21.93 1.05 -32.19
N ILE A 187 23.25 0.91 -32.26
CA ILE A 187 24.19 2.00 -32.41
C ILE A 187 25.20 1.65 -33.50
N ASN A 188 25.39 2.57 -34.45
CA ASN A 188 26.38 2.47 -35.51
C ASN A 188 27.15 3.79 -35.60
N ALA A 189 28.24 3.88 -34.84
CA ALA A 189 29.07 5.07 -34.73
C ALA A 189 29.87 5.37 -36.00
N SER A 190 30.11 4.36 -36.85
CA SER A 190 30.73 4.57 -38.17
C SER A 190 29.81 5.33 -39.13
N SER A 191 28.49 5.15 -39.01
CA SER A 191 27.49 5.89 -39.79
C SER A 191 26.90 7.10 -39.07
N GLY A 192 27.18 7.25 -37.76
CA GLY A 192 26.60 8.31 -36.95
C GLY A 192 25.11 8.12 -36.69
N THR A 193 24.63 6.87 -36.50
CA THR A 193 23.20 6.59 -36.31
C THR A 193 22.94 5.72 -35.08
N ALA A 194 21.81 5.98 -34.41
CA ALA A 194 21.26 5.09 -33.39
C ALA A 194 19.73 4.99 -33.54
N SER A 195 19.19 3.80 -33.24
CA SER A 195 17.75 3.54 -33.35
C SER A 195 17.24 2.73 -32.17
N LEU A 196 16.03 3.07 -31.72
CA LEU A 196 15.27 2.31 -30.75
C LEU A 196 14.18 1.49 -31.44
N TYR A 197 13.98 0.28 -30.97
CA TYR A 197 12.90 -0.61 -31.40
C TYR A 197 12.07 -1.06 -30.21
N LEU A 198 10.77 -1.24 -30.45
CA LEU A 198 9.81 -1.82 -29.53
C LEU A 198 9.04 -2.92 -30.28
N ASN A 199 9.07 -4.14 -29.74
CA ASN A 199 8.37 -5.30 -30.29
C ASN A 199 8.70 -5.54 -31.77
N GLY A 200 9.98 -5.41 -32.13
CA GLY A 200 10.47 -5.62 -33.50
C GLY A 200 10.32 -4.42 -34.45
N VAL A 201 9.64 -3.35 -34.04
CA VAL A 201 9.37 -2.17 -34.88
C VAL A 201 10.25 -0.99 -34.46
N GLN A 202 10.87 -0.30 -35.41
CA GLN A 202 11.65 0.92 -35.11
C GLN A 202 10.70 2.04 -34.65
N ILE A 203 10.95 2.61 -33.48
CA ILE A 203 10.13 3.67 -32.88
C ILE A 203 10.84 5.02 -32.77
N LYS A 204 12.17 5.04 -32.84
CA LYS A 204 12.96 6.27 -32.85
C LYS A 204 14.28 6.04 -33.58
N SER A 205 14.79 7.08 -34.24
CA SER A 205 16.15 7.12 -34.76
C SER A 205 16.73 8.52 -34.59
N VAL A 206 18.03 8.61 -34.35
CA VAL A 206 18.78 9.87 -34.25
C VAL A 206 20.10 9.74 -35.02
N THR A 207 20.58 10.88 -35.50
CA THR A 207 21.91 11.02 -36.10
C THR A 207 22.84 11.78 -35.17
N PHE A 208 24.13 11.47 -35.20
CA PHE A 208 25.18 12.13 -34.43
C PHE A 208 26.51 12.08 -35.19
N ASP A 209 27.50 12.84 -34.75
CA ASP A 209 28.81 12.88 -35.40
C ASP A 209 29.47 11.50 -35.42
N ILE A 210 29.98 11.10 -36.60
CA ILE A 210 30.70 9.84 -36.74
C ILE A 210 31.91 9.79 -35.79
N GLY A 211 32.20 8.61 -35.28
CA GLY A 211 33.33 8.44 -34.36
C GLY A 211 33.45 7.04 -33.80
N THR A 212 34.10 6.96 -32.65
CA THR A 212 34.41 5.71 -31.95
C THR A 212 33.56 5.61 -30.69
N LEU A 213 32.85 4.50 -30.52
CA LEU A 213 32.18 4.16 -29.26
C LEU A 213 33.23 4.00 -28.17
N LEU A 214 33.05 4.74 -27.07
CA LEU A 214 33.91 4.65 -25.91
C LEU A 214 33.30 3.72 -24.87
N TRP A 215 34.11 2.78 -24.42
CA TRP A 215 33.80 1.84 -23.36
C TRP A 215 34.78 2.05 -22.20
N ASP A 216 34.34 1.68 -21.00
CA ASP A 216 35.27 1.34 -19.94
C ASP A 216 35.22 -0.18 -19.75
N ASN A 217 36.30 -0.86 -20.15
CA ASN A 217 36.38 -2.32 -20.06
C ASN A 217 36.42 -2.83 -18.61
N ASN A 218 36.67 -1.95 -17.64
CA ASN A 218 36.67 -2.26 -16.21
C ASN A 218 35.38 -1.81 -15.52
N ALA A 219 34.43 -1.19 -16.24
CA ALA A 219 33.19 -0.75 -15.63
C ALA A 219 32.32 -1.93 -15.23
N THR A 220 31.76 -1.84 -14.01
CA THR A 220 30.75 -2.76 -13.51
C THR A 220 29.55 -2.78 -14.45
N ILE A 221 29.12 -3.98 -14.82
CA ILE A 221 27.87 -4.21 -15.56
C ILE A 221 26.74 -4.31 -14.53
N TYR A 222 25.66 -3.58 -14.80
CA TYR A 222 24.41 -3.55 -14.04
C TYR A 222 23.30 -4.15 -14.89
N ILE A 223 22.48 -5.00 -14.26
CA ILE A 223 21.31 -5.64 -14.84
C ILE A 223 20.10 -5.29 -13.96
N GLY A 224 19.07 -4.68 -14.53
CA GLY A 224 17.87 -4.26 -13.79
C GLY A 224 17.97 -2.90 -13.08
N LYS A 225 19.07 -2.16 -13.27
CA LYS A 225 19.35 -0.84 -12.68
C LYS A 225 20.41 -0.09 -13.52
N GLU A 226 20.45 1.23 -13.40
CA GLU A 226 21.50 2.07 -13.96
C GLU A 226 22.69 2.32 -12.97
N SER A 227 23.91 2.47 -13.46
CA SER A 227 25.15 2.58 -12.67
C SER A 227 25.29 3.84 -11.79
N LYS A 228 24.74 4.98 -12.21
CA LYS A 228 24.74 6.25 -11.45
C LYS A 228 23.63 6.22 -10.40
N SER A 229 23.95 5.67 -9.23
CA SER A 229 23.00 5.61 -8.11
C SER A 229 22.50 7.00 -7.68
N LYS A 230 21.18 7.09 -7.51
CA LYS A 230 20.48 8.24 -6.93
C LYS A 230 19.54 7.74 -5.85
N THR A 231 19.57 8.38 -4.69
CA THR A 231 18.79 7.92 -3.53
C THR A 231 17.75 8.91 -3.06
N ILE A 232 16.68 8.38 -2.47
CA ILE A 232 15.74 9.11 -1.63
C ILE A 232 15.52 8.30 -0.36
N ALA A 233 15.68 8.93 0.81
CA ALA A 233 15.51 8.25 2.10
C ALA A 233 16.30 6.92 2.25
N GLY A 234 17.46 6.78 1.58
CA GLY A 234 18.27 5.55 1.59
C GLY A 234 17.85 4.45 0.59
N PHE A 235 16.87 4.74 -0.27
CA PHE A 235 16.44 3.88 -1.38
C PHE A 235 17.02 4.34 -2.69
N ASP A 236 17.47 3.41 -3.53
CA ASP A 236 17.80 3.72 -4.92
C ASP A 236 16.51 4.00 -5.71
N THR A 237 16.57 5.01 -6.59
CA THR A 237 15.42 5.46 -7.39
C THR A 237 15.49 5.04 -8.86
N ASN A 238 16.63 4.48 -9.27
CA ASN A 238 16.96 4.13 -10.66
C ASN A 238 16.99 2.60 -10.92
N GLY A 239 16.31 1.82 -10.08
CA GLY A 239 16.09 0.38 -10.29
C GLY A 239 14.77 0.11 -11.00
N LEU A 240 14.70 -0.98 -11.76
CA LEU A 240 13.48 -1.44 -12.40
C LEU A 240 12.54 -2.11 -11.40
N THR A 241 11.23 -1.95 -11.62
CA THR A 241 10.17 -2.67 -10.88
C THR A 241 9.34 -3.49 -11.87
N GLY A 242 9.34 -4.81 -11.75
CA GLY A 242 8.73 -5.72 -12.70
C GLY A 242 9.58 -6.98 -12.92
N ALA A 243 9.72 -7.38 -14.17
CA ALA A 243 10.58 -8.49 -14.58
C ALA A 243 11.42 -8.16 -15.82
N ILE A 244 12.57 -8.82 -15.93
CA ILE A 244 13.50 -8.72 -17.06
C ILE A 244 13.88 -10.12 -17.53
N ASP A 245 14.03 -10.28 -18.85
CA ASP A 245 14.39 -11.57 -19.43
C ASP A 245 15.23 -11.42 -20.72
N GLN A 246 16.01 -12.46 -21.03
CA GLN A 246 16.70 -12.66 -22.31
C GLN A 246 17.58 -11.47 -22.76
N VAL A 247 18.22 -10.77 -21.82
CA VAL A 247 19.06 -9.57 -22.10
C VAL A 247 20.33 -9.97 -22.84
N ALA A 248 20.65 -9.27 -23.93
CA ALA A 248 21.79 -9.56 -24.80
C ALA A 248 22.53 -8.30 -25.26
N LEU A 249 23.86 -8.43 -25.38
CA LEU A 249 24.76 -7.46 -26.01
C LEU A 249 25.36 -8.10 -27.26
N TRP A 250 25.31 -7.42 -28.40
CA TRP A 250 25.77 -7.93 -29.69
C TRP A 250 26.94 -7.11 -30.21
N ASN A 251 27.89 -7.75 -30.89
CA ASN A 251 29.04 -7.08 -31.50
C ASN A 251 28.74 -6.34 -32.83
N LYS A 252 27.46 -6.15 -33.15
CA LYS A 252 27.00 -5.44 -34.36
C LYS A 252 25.67 -4.72 -34.13
N ASP A 253 25.32 -3.81 -35.04
CA ASP A 253 23.95 -3.34 -35.23
C ASP A 253 23.13 -4.42 -35.95
N LEU A 254 22.00 -4.81 -35.36
CA LEU A 254 21.10 -5.79 -35.97
C LEU A 254 20.27 -5.12 -37.08
N THR A 255 19.98 -5.82 -38.17
CA THR A 255 19.00 -5.34 -39.15
C THR A 255 17.59 -5.37 -38.55
N ALA A 256 16.66 -4.56 -39.08
CA ALA A 256 15.27 -4.59 -38.63
C ALA A 256 14.64 -5.99 -38.72
N ALA A 257 14.99 -6.76 -39.76
CA ALA A 257 14.54 -8.14 -39.93
C ALA A 257 15.10 -9.08 -38.85
N GLU A 258 16.35 -8.90 -38.43
CA GLU A 258 16.96 -9.67 -37.35
C GLU A 258 16.31 -9.35 -35.99
N ILE A 259 16.04 -8.08 -35.70
CA ILE A 259 15.35 -7.66 -34.47
C ILE A 259 13.93 -8.23 -34.44
N LEU A 260 13.19 -8.12 -35.54
CA LEU A 260 11.86 -8.71 -35.68
C LEU A 260 11.90 -10.24 -35.49
N THR A 261 12.95 -10.90 -36.01
CA THR A 261 13.17 -12.33 -35.80
C THR A 261 13.41 -12.65 -34.32
N GLN A 262 14.22 -11.86 -33.59
CA GLN A 262 14.43 -12.07 -32.16
C GLN A 262 13.14 -11.90 -31.35
N TYR A 263 12.32 -10.90 -31.69
CA TYR A 263 11.01 -10.70 -31.07
C TYR A 263 10.08 -11.90 -31.32
N ASN A 264 9.96 -12.33 -32.58
CA ASN A 264 9.06 -13.41 -32.99
C ASN A 264 9.50 -14.81 -32.54
N LYS A 265 10.69 -14.97 -31.92
CA LYS A 265 11.10 -16.24 -31.29
C LYS A 265 10.16 -16.64 -30.14
N PHE A 266 9.54 -15.66 -29.49
CA PHE A 266 8.73 -15.87 -28.30
C PHE A 266 7.33 -15.28 -28.49
N ALA A 267 6.34 -15.97 -27.94
CA ALA A 267 4.96 -15.48 -27.84
C ALA A 267 4.51 -15.62 -26.37
N PRO A 268 5.08 -14.80 -25.46
CA PRO A 268 4.85 -14.98 -24.03
C PRO A 268 3.42 -14.62 -23.65
N SER A 269 2.86 -15.35 -22.69
CA SER A 269 1.65 -14.91 -21.99
C SER A 269 1.93 -13.67 -21.14
N ASP A 270 0.88 -13.00 -20.67
CA ASP A 270 1.05 -11.92 -19.71
C ASP A 270 1.83 -12.40 -18.46
N PRO A 271 2.82 -11.63 -17.98
CA PRO A 271 3.64 -12.00 -16.84
C PRO A 271 2.84 -11.97 -15.53
N ASP A 272 3.05 -12.97 -14.66
CA ASP A 272 2.51 -12.94 -13.30
C ASP A 272 3.36 -12.05 -12.39
N LEU A 273 3.06 -10.75 -12.40
CA LEU A 273 3.71 -9.75 -11.55
C LEU A 273 3.04 -9.58 -10.18
N LYS A 274 2.18 -10.52 -9.78
CA LYS A 274 1.57 -10.52 -8.45
C LYS A 274 2.62 -10.69 -7.36
N ILE A 275 2.49 -9.96 -6.26
CA ILE A 275 3.43 -10.06 -5.14
C ILE A 275 3.02 -11.27 -4.27
N PRO A 276 3.87 -12.31 -4.13
CA PRO A 276 3.55 -13.50 -3.34
C PRO A 276 3.75 -13.19 -1.85
N THR A 277 2.84 -12.43 -1.26
CA THR A 277 2.96 -11.90 0.11
C THR A 277 3.20 -12.98 1.17
N ALA A 278 2.58 -14.16 1.00
CA ALA A 278 2.74 -15.30 1.89
C ALA A 278 4.18 -15.84 1.94
N ILE A 279 4.91 -15.78 0.80
CA ILE A 279 6.29 -16.26 0.70
C ILE A 279 7.24 -15.12 1.05
N ARG A 280 7.05 -13.95 0.43
CA ARG A 280 7.94 -12.78 0.58
C ARG A 280 8.03 -12.28 2.02
N PHE A 281 6.93 -12.31 2.76
CA PHE A 281 6.84 -11.81 4.14
C PHE A 281 6.56 -12.94 5.14
N ALA A 282 6.92 -14.18 4.82
CA ALA A 282 6.66 -15.34 5.69
C ALA A 282 7.25 -15.16 7.10
N ASN A 283 8.41 -14.52 7.19
CA ASN A 283 9.15 -14.29 8.44
C ASN A 283 8.94 -12.89 9.02
N ASP A 284 8.05 -12.08 8.44
CA ASP A 284 7.75 -10.74 8.94
C ASP A 284 6.69 -10.82 10.07
N ILE A 285 7.17 -10.79 11.31
CA ILE A 285 6.35 -10.81 12.52
C ILE A 285 5.61 -9.49 12.76
N HIS A 286 5.97 -8.41 12.06
CA HIS A 286 5.36 -7.08 12.19
C HIS A 286 4.26 -6.84 11.17
N ARG A 287 4.16 -7.68 10.13
CA ARG A 287 3.16 -7.57 9.07
C ARG A 287 1.76 -7.95 9.56
N PRO A 288 0.80 -6.99 9.58
CA PRO A 288 -0.59 -7.25 9.95
C PRO A 288 -1.27 -8.30 9.08
N LYS A 289 -2.27 -8.99 9.66
CA LYS A 289 -2.99 -10.12 9.06
C LYS A 289 -4.47 -9.83 8.82
N TYR A 290 -5.02 -8.79 9.44
CA TYR A 290 -6.41 -8.40 9.30
C TYR A 290 -6.66 -6.89 9.15
N HIS A 291 -5.62 -6.06 9.18
CA HIS A 291 -5.67 -4.67 8.70
C HIS A 291 -5.34 -4.61 7.20
N LEU A 292 -6.04 -3.75 6.46
CA LEU A 292 -5.72 -3.48 5.06
C LEU A 292 -4.35 -2.81 4.96
N LEU A 293 -3.52 -3.30 4.04
CA LEU A 293 -2.17 -2.81 3.78
C LEU A 293 -1.76 -3.13 2.32
N PRO A 294 -0.78 -2.40 1.75
CA PRO A 294 -0.27 -2.73 0.42
C PRO A 294 0.43 -4.08 0.41
N SER A 295 0.38 -4.80 -0.72
CA SER A 295 1.13 -6.05 -0.88
C SER A 295 2.65 -5.86 -0.70
N ALA A 296 3.22 -4.72 -1.08
CA ALA A 296 4.60 -4.29 -0.76
C ALA A 296 4.78 -2.79 -1.00
N GLY A 297 5.89 -2.17 -0.60
CA GLY A 297 6.16 -0.76 -0.90
C GLY A 297 5.31 0.23 -0.07
N TRP A 298 5.14 1.45 -0.58
CA TRP A 298 4.54 2.56 0.18
C TRP A 298 3.04 2.68 -0.05
N THR A 299 2.27 2.85 1.01
CA THR A 299 0.93 3.46 0.93
C THR A 299 0.87 4.66 1.85
N ASN A 300 0.05 5.65 1.52
CA ASN A 300 -0.34 6.71 2.44
C ASN A 300 -1.85 6.87 2.52
N GLU A 301 -2.37 8.09 2.42
CA GLU A 301 -3.77 8.40 2.69
C GLU A 301 -4.74 7.51 1.89
N SER A 302 -5.82 7.11 2.55
CA SER A 302 -6.95 6.43 1.92
C SER A 302 -7.86 7.44 1.23
N HIS A 303 -8.34 7.10 0.04
CA HIS A 303 -9.22 7.94 -0.77
C HIS A 303 -10.41 7.16 -1.29
N GLY A 304 -11.51 7.88 -1.49
CA GLY A 304 -12.64 7.40 -2.29
C GLY A 304 -13.15 6.02 -1.88
N LEU A 305 -13.50 5.83 -0.60
CA LEU A 305 -14.29 4.68 -0.20
C LEU A 305 -15.64 4.76 -0.95
N LEU A 306 -15.98 3.72 -1.70
CA LEU A 306 -17.19 3.63 -2.50
C LEU A 306 -17.86 2.27 -2.28
N TYR A 307 -19.18 2.23 -2.37
CA TYR A 307 -19.94 0.99 -2.50
C TYR A 307 -20.70 0.99 -3.83
N ILE A 308 -20.27 0.15 -4.77
CA ILE A 308 -20.86 0.02 -6.12
C ILE A 308 -20.84 -1.44 -6.55
N ASP A 309 -21.88 -1.90 -7.25
CA ASP A 309 -21.99 -3.27 -7.75
C ASP A 309 -21.75 -4.36 -6.69
N ASN A 310 -22.23 -4.11 -5.46
CA ASN A 310 -22.06 -4.97 -4.28
C ASN A 310 -20.61 -5.16 -3.83
N LYS A 311 -19.74 -4.17 -4.11
CA LYS A 311 -18.34 -4.16 -3.70
C LYS A 311 -17.97 -2.85 -3.04
N TYR A 312 -17.14 -2.96 -2.02
CA TYR A 312 -16.39 -1.85 -1.45
C TYR A 312 -15.12 -1.63 -2.27
N HIS A 313 -14.92 -0.41 -2.73
CA HIS A 313 -13.71 0.04 -3.38
C HIS A 313 -13.06 1.07 -2.48
N ILE A 314 -11.76 0.97 -2.25
CA ILE A 314 -10.98 2.03 -1.59
C ILE A 314 -9.69 2.24 -2.36
N PHE A 315 -9.30 3.49 -2.52
CA PHE A 315 -8.09 3.88 -3.21
C PHE A 315 -7.07 4.41 -2.21
N SER A 316 -5.81 4.53 -2.64
CA SER A 316 -4.80 5.16 -1.80
C SER A 316 -3.70 5.78 -2.62
N GLN A 317 -3.04 6.81 -2.08
CA GLN A 317 -1.71 7.15 -2.57
C GLN A 317 -0.75 5.96 -2.37
N ARG A 318 0.10 5.72 -3.36
CA ARG A 318 0.87 4.49 -3.48
C ARG A 318 2.20 4.72 -4.22
N ASN A 319 3.23 3.96 -3.85
CA ASN A 319 4.47 3.84 -4.62
C ASN A 319 4.91 2.37 -4.68
N PHE A 320 4.96 1.82 -5.91
CA PHE A 320 5.33 0.43 -6.17
C PHE A 320 6.83 0.22 -6.36
N ASN A 321 7.60 1.30 -6.53
CA ASN A 321 9.06 1.24 -6.65
C ASN A 321 9.77 1.14 -5.30
N GLY A 322 9.02 1.25 -4.19
CA GLY A 322 9.54 0.97 -2.86
C GLY A 322 8.75 1.66 -1.75
N PRO A 323 9.08 1.38 -0.48
CA PRO A 323 8.44 1.95 0.69
C PRO A 323 8.99 3.36 1.00
N TYR A 324 8.82 4.29 0.05
CA TYR A 324 9.17 5.69 0.20
C TYR A 324 8.22 6.62 -0.58
N LEU A 325 8.09 7.86 -0.10
CA LEU A 325 7.23 8.89 -0.68
C LEU A 325 7.90 9.58 -1.89
N GLU A 326 7.62 9.09 -3.10
CA GLU A 326 8.01 9.74 -4.36
C GLU A 326 7.19 9.18 -5.53
N HIS A 327 6.98 9.97 -6.59
CA HIS A 327 6.31 9.55 -7.82
C HIS A 327 4.97 8.83 -7.58
N ILE A 328 4.14 9.45 -6.74
CA ILE A 328 2.92 8.86 -6.22
C ILE A 328 1.91 8.60 -7.34
N ASN A 329 1.25 7.45 -7.21
CA ASN A 329 0.19 6.92 -8.06
C ASN A 329 -0.96 6.45 -7.15
N TRP A 330 -2.08 6.00 -7.75
CA TRP A 330 -3.22 5.50 -6.99
C TRP A 330 -3.30 3.98 -7.00
N GLY A 331 -3.22 3.40 -5.80
CA GLY A 331 -3.60 2.01 -5.52
C GLY A 331 -5.12 1.85 -5.46
N HIS A 332 -5.59 0.62 -5.60
CA HIS A 332 -7.01 0.27 -5.59
C HIS A 332 -7.20 -1.07 -4.90
N TYR A 333 -8.10 -1.13 -3.93
CA TYR A 333 -8.45 -2.33 -3.20
C TYR A 333 -9.96 -2.57 -3.29
N VAL A 334 -10.34 -3.83 -3.46
CA VAL A 334 -11.74 -4.25 -3.57
C VAL A 334 -12.07 -5.28 -2.51
N SER A 335 -13.23 -5.17 -1.89
CA SER A 335 -13.73 -6.13 -0.90
C SER A 335 -15.24 -6.33 -1.02
N SER A 336 -15.72 -7.52 -0.70
CA SER A 336 -17.15 -7.80 -0.53
C SER A 336 -17.67 -7.49 0.87
N ASP A 337 -16.79 -7.39 1.87
CA ASP A 337 -17.15 -7.42 3.28
C ASP A 337 -16.34 -6.45 4.16
N LEU A 338 -15.54 -5.55 3.57
CA LEU A 338 -14.62 -4.62 4.25
C LEU A 338 -13.47 -5.29 5.01
N ILE A 339 -13.39 -6.62 4.97
CA ILE A 339 -12.42 -7.42 5.70
C ILE A 339 -11.47 -8.08 4.70
N ASN A 340 -11.97 -8.90 3.79
CA ASN A 340 -11.18 -9.59 2.78
C ASN A 340 -10.97 -8.68 1.58
N TRP A 341 -9.73 -8.19 1.41
CA TRP A 341 -9.37 -7.26 0.34
C TRP A 341 -8.55 -7.93 -0.77
N GLU A 342 -8.80 -7.54 -2.01
CA GLU A 342 -7.98 -7.80 -3.18
C GLU A 342 -7.29 -6.49 -3.60
N GLU A 343 -5.95 -6.44 -3.63
CA GLU A 343 -5.24 -5.30 -4.25
C GLU A 343 -5.31 -5.46 -5.77
N LYS A 344 -5.95 -4.50 -6.42
CA LYS A 344 -6.01 -4.36 -7.87
C LYS A 344 -4.76 -3.69 -8.38
N THR A 345 -4.64 -3.69 -9.70
CA THR A 345 -3.64 -2.92 -10.41
C THR A 345 -3.76 -1.43 -10.12
N GLN A 346 -2.65 -0.69 -10.19
CA GLN A 346 -2.69 0.76 -10.07
C GLN A 346 -3.60 1.35 -11.12
N ILE A 347 -4.42 2.30 -10.71
CA ILE A 347 -5.48 2.83 -11.56
C ILE A 347 -5.13 4.17 -12.19
N LEU A 348 -4.27 4.97 -11.57
CA LEU A 348 -3.81 6.26 -12.08
C LEU A 348 -2.30 6.36 -11.96
N TRP A 349 -1.65 6.86 -13.02
CA TRP A 349 -0.21 7.04 -13.09
C TRP A 349 0.18 8.45 -13.59
N PRO A 350 1.26 9.05 -13.07
CA PRO A 350 1.80 10.31 -13.58
C PRO A 350 2.06 10.27 -15.08
N GLN A 351 1.61 11.31 -15.79
CA GLN A 351 1.81 11.45 -17.24
C GLN A 351 2.35 12.84 -17.55
N PRO A 352 3.03 13.04 -18.70
CA PRO A 352 3.47 14.37 -19.12
C PRO A 352 2.31 15.38 -19.08
N GLY A 353 2.49 16.49 -18.34
CA GLY A 353 1.43 17.47 -18.12
C GLY A 353 1.37 17.97 -16.68
N PHE A 354 0.15 18.25 -16.19
CA PHE A 354 -0.06 18.85 -14.87
C PHE A 354 0.15 17.86 -13.70
N ASP A 355 0.21 16.57 -13.98
CA ASP A 355 0.40 15.50 -12.99
C ASP A 355 1.69 14.69 -13.21
N GLU A 356 2.66 15.25 -13.94
CA GLU A 356 3.87 14.54 -14.40
C GLU A 356 4.81 14.09 -13.28
N VAL A 357 4.76 14.74 -12.12
CA VAL A 357 5.62 14.41 -10.96
C VAL A 357 4.89 13.47 -10.00
N GLY A 358 3.56 13.55 -9.92
CA GLY A 358 2.79 12.77 -8.98
C GLY A 358 1.29 13.03 -9.04
N ILE A 359 0.54 11.99 -8.68
CA ILE A 359 -0.92 12.03 -8.51
C ILE A 359 -1.18 11.88 -7.01
N TRP A 360 -1.38 13.01 -6.35
CA TRP A 360 -1.65 13.09 -4.93
C TRP A 360 -3.14 12.84 -4.62
N SER A 361 -3.53 13.08 -3.38
CA SER A 361 -4.81 12.70 -2.82
C SER A 361 -6.01 13.37 -3.49
N GLY A 362 -7.18 12.82 -3.18
CA GLY A 362 -8.47 13.39 -3.53
C GLY A 362 -9.63 12.52 -3.07
N HIS A 363 -10.69 12.48 -3.86
CA HIS A 363 -11.93 11.82 -3.49
C HIS A 363 -12.58 11.13 -4.69
N ALA A 364 -13.47 10.18 -4.42
CA ALA A 364 -14.25 9.51 -5.45
C ALA A 364 -15.73 9.57 -5.07
N ILE A 365 -16.61 9.73 -6.06
CA ILE A 365 -18.06 9.74 -5.89
C ILE A 365 -18.71 8.83 -6.92
N ILE A 366 -19.98 8.51 -6.71
CA ILE A 366 -20.86 7.91 -7.70
C ILE A 366 -21.95 8.92 -8.03
N SER A 367 -22.13 9.22 -9.31
CA SER A 367 -23.21 10.07 -9.80
C SER A 367 -23.88 9.40 -10.99
N ASN A 368 -25.20 9.23 -10.94
CA ASN A 368 -25.98 8.54 -11.98
C ASN A 368 -25.42 7.15 -12.35
N GLY A 369 -24.96 6.39 -11.36
CA GLY A 369 -24.36 5.06 -11.54
C GLY A 369 -22.94 5.06 -12.12
N GLN A 370 -22.38 6.23 -12.43
CA GLN A 370 -21.03 6.39 -12.97
C GLN A 370 -20.07 6.85 -11.85
N PRO A 371 -18.96 6.15 -11.59
CA PRO A 371 -17.96 6.61 -10.65
C PRO A 371 -17.03 7.68 -11.26
N PHE A 372 -16.65 8.66 -10.43
CA PHE A 372 -15.71 9.74 -10.76
C PHE A 372 -14.64 9.81 -9.70
N ILE A 373 -13.38 9.99 -10.10
CA ILE A 373 -12.26 10.32 -9.22
C ILE A 373 -11.83 11.76 -9.49
N PHE A 374 -11.68 12.52 -8.42
CA PHE A 374 -11.07 13.84 -8.39
C PHE A 374 -9.76 13.72 -7.63
N TYR A 375 -8.67 14.21 -8.21
CA TYR A 375 -7.33 14.05 -7.64
C TYR A 375 -6.50 15.30 -7.80
N THR A 376 -5.46 15.43 -6.96
CA THR A 376 -4.48 16.50 -7.09
C THR A 376 -3.34 16.05 -7.98
N GLY A 377 -3.22 16.62 -9.18
CA GLY A 377 -2.04 16.47 -10.03
C GLY A 377 -0.97 17.48 -9.65
N VAL A 378 0.28 17.03 -9.55
CA VAL A 378 1.42 17.90 -9.25
C VAL A 378 2.45 17.83 -10.36
N ASN A 379 2.94 19.00 -10.75
CA ASN A 379 4.12 19.15 -11.58
C ASN A 379 5.25 19.85 -10.81
N LYS A 380 6.35 20.19 -11.49
CA LYS A 380 7.52 20.84 -10.85
C LYS A 380 7.24 22.24 -10.29
N ALA A 381 6.07 22.83 -10.55
CA ALA A 381 5.76 24.23 -10.22
C ALA A 381 4.48 24.41 -9.38
N LYS A 382 3.41 23.67 -9.66
CA LYS A 382 2.09 23.88 -9.07
C LYS A 382 1.27 22.59 -8.96
N ALA A 383 0.27 22.64 -8.10
CA ALA A 383 -0.80 21.65 -8.01
C ALA A 383 -2.04 22.08 -8.81
N ALA A 384 -2.77 21.11 -9.34
CA ALA A 384 -4.01 21.28 -10.10
C ALA A 384 -4.95 20.10 -9.84
N ILE A 385 -6.24 20.26 -10.12
CA ILE A 385 -7.23 19.19 -9.91
C ILE A 385 -7.52 18.47 -11.22
N GLY A 386 -7.30 17.16 -11.23
CA GLY A 386 -7.65 16.26 -12.32
C GLY A 386 -8.97 15.52 -12.08
N LEU A 387 -9.47 14.89 -13.15
CA LEU A 387 -10.68 14.09 -13.17
C LEU A 387 -10.39 12.76 -13.86
N ALA A 388 -10.93 11.66 -13.34
CA ALA A 388 -10.92 10.37 -14.01
C ALA A 388 -12.27 9.66 -13.89
N THR A 389 -12.59 8.81 -14.86
CA THR A 389 -13.83 8.02 -14.89
C THR A 389 -13.53 6.56 -15.20
N SER A 390 -14.46 5.67 -14.87
CA SER A 390 -14.30 4.24 -15.08
C SER A 390 -15.62 3.52 -15.25
N THR A 391 -15.64 2.45 -16.02
CA THR A 391 -16.80 1.55 -16.15
C THR A 391 -16.51 0.22 -15.47
N ALA A 392 -17.56 -0.52 -15.10
CA ALA A 392 -17.42 -1.86 -14.53
C ALA A 392 -16.48 -2.74 -15.40
N PRO A 393 -15.56 -3.53 -14.81
CA PRO A 393 -15.42 -3.84 -13.37
C PRO A 393 -14.56 -2.83 -12.56
N TYR A 394 -14.29 -1.64 -13.10
CA TYR A 394 -13.57 -0.54 -12.44
C TYR A 394 -12.06 -0.76 -12.23
N ASP A 395 -11.47 -1.71 -12.94
CA ASP A 395 -10.03 -2.02 -12.91
C ASP A 395 -9.18 -1.02 -13.72
N THR A 396 -9.81 -0.18 -14.57
CA THR A 396 -9.12 0.78 -15.45
C THR A 396 -9.82 2.13 -15.40
N TRP A 397 -9.04 3.20 -15.27
CA TRP A 397 -9.54 4.56 -15.15
C TRP A 397 -8.99 5.44 -16.27
N THR A 398 -9.87 6.22 -16.88
CA THR A 398 -9.52 7.15 -17.96
C THR A 398 -9.44 8.55 -17.39
N LYS A 399 -8.23 9.13 -17.39
CA LYS A 399 -7.99 10.53 -16.98
C LYS A 399 -8.49 11.50 -18.04
N ASN A 400 -9.05 12.62 -17.60
CA ASN A 400 -9.22 13.79 -18.46
C ASN A 400 -7.83 14.33 -18.84
N THR A 401 -7.66 14.74 -20.10
CA THR A 401 -6.35 15.20 -20.60
C THR A 401 -5.88 16.51 -19.98
N SER A 402 -6.81 17.35 -19.51
CA SER A 402 -6.54 18.62 -18.87
C SER A 402 -7.06 18.65 -17.44
N ALA A 403 -6.41 19.44 -16.59
CA ALA A 403 -6.93 19.74 -15.25
C ALA A 403 -8.29 20.43 -15.34
N ILE A 404 -9.24 20.04 -14.50
CA ILE A 404 -10.55 20.69 -14.36
C ILE A 404 -10.47 21.97 -13.52
N ILE A 405 -9.46 22.07 -12.64
CA ILE A 405 -9.10 23.31 -11.92
C ILE A 405 -7.57 23.47 -12.03
N PRO A 406 -7.05 24.42 -12.83
CA PRO A 406 -5.65 24.42 -13.26
C PRO A 406 -4.65 25.00 -12.26
N ASN A 407 -5.11 25.68 -11.21
CA ASN A 407 -4.29 26.26 -10.15
C ASN A 407 -5.15 26.73 -8.98
N ALA A 408 -4.48 26.98 -7.84
CA ALA A 408 -5.08 27.71 -6.72
C ALA A 408 -5.58 29.10 -7.16
N PRO A 409 -6.69 29.61 -6.59
CA PRO A 409 -7.23 30.93 -6.89
C PRO A 409 -6.48 32.04 -6.13
N THR A 410 -5.14 32.03 -6.19
CA THR A 410 -4.27 33.00 -5.53
C THR A 410 -2.95 33.13 -6.27
N SER A 411 -2.34 34.32 -6.17
CA SER A 411 -0.99 34.59 -6.66
C SER A 411 0.09 34.44 -5.58
N SER A 412 -0.29 34.11 -4.34
CA SER A 412 0.67 33.90 -3.26
C SER A 412 1.57 32.69 -3.56
N ALA A 413 2.89 32.90 -3.49
CA ALA A 413 3.85 31.80 -3.55
C ALA A 413 3.60 30.81 -2.40
N ASN A 414 3.80 29.51 -2.66
CA ASN A 414 3.61 28.43 -1.67
C ASN A 414 2.19 28.36 -1.05
N ALA A 415 1.17 28.82 -1.77
CA ALA A 415 -0.21 28.49 -1.46
C ALA A 415 -0.47 27.05 -1.90
N ASP A 416 -0.08 26.11 -1.04
CA ASP A 416 -0.45 24.71 -1.20
C ASP A 416 -1.96 24.61 -1.48
N PHE A 417 -2.33 23.72 -2.40
CA PHE A 417 -3.68 23.58 -2.94
C PHE A 417 -3.90 22.15 -3.39
N ARG A 418 -4.60 21.35 -2.56
CA ARG A 418 -4.71 19.90 -2.79
C ARG A 418 -5.89 19.29 -2.05
N ASP A 419 -6.09 18.01 -2.33
CA ASP A 419 -7.01 17.09 -1.68
C ASP A 419 -8.49 17.47 -1.91
N PRO A 420 -8.98 17.41 -3.15
CA PRO A 420 -10.37 17.74 -3.46
C PRO A 420 -11.33 16.74 -2.78
N PHE A 421 -12.37 17.25 -2.12
CA PHE A 421 -13.48 16.47 -1.58
C PHE A 421 -14.79 16.95 -2.17
N VAL A 422 -15.54 16.06 -2.81
CA VAL A 422 -16.77 16.38 -3.54
C VAL A 422 -17.99 15.87 -2.78
N PHE A 423 -19.01 16.70 -2.62
CA PHE A 423 -20.25 16.34 -1.94
C PHE A 423 -21.47 17.01 -2.58
N GLU A 424 -22.64 16.42 -2.35
CA GLU A 424 -23.92 16.97 -2.78
C GLU A 424 -24.62 17.70 -1.63
N HIS A 425 -25.22 18.85 -1.91
CA HIS A 425 -26.07 19.59 -1.00
C HIS A 425 -27.22 20.25 -1.77
N ASN A 426 -28.46 19.99 -1.38
CA ASN A 426 -29.68 20.47 -2.04
C ASN A 426 -29.68 20.24 -3.57
N SER A 427 -29.32 19.03 -4.00
CA SER A 427 -29.23 18.64 -5.42
C SER A 427 -28.18 19.39 -6.25
N GLU A 428 -27.25 20.06 -5.58
CA GLU A 428 -26.11 20.73 -6.21
C GLU A 428 -24.80 20.12 -5.73
N TRP A 429 -23.81 20.07 -6.62
CA TRP A 429 -22.51 19.49 -6.34
C TRP A 429 -21.49 20.55 -5.97
N TYR A 430 -20.77 20.30 -4.89
CA TYR A 430 -19.74 21.15 -4.34
C TYR A 430 -18.42 20.39 -4.22
N MET A 431 -17.31 21.11 -4.33
CA MET A 431 -15.96 20.60 -4.10
C MET A 431 -15.22 21.51 -3.11
N MET A 432 -14.69 20.92 -2.05
CA MET A 432 -13.75 21.57 -1.13
C MET A 432 -12.33 21.23 -1.54
N ILE A 433 -11.40 22.18 -1.42
CA ILE A 433 -9.98 21.94 -1.65
C ILE A 433 -9.17 22.59 -0.53
N GLY A 434 -8.30 21.80 0.10
CA GLY A 434 -7.41 22.25 1.16
C GLY A 434 -6.40 23.28 0.69
N THR A 435 -6.24 24.36 1.45
CA THR A 435 -5.26 25.40 1.17
C THR A 435 -4.68 26.02 2.46
N GLY A 436 -3.60 26.79 2.29
CA GLY A 436 -3.04 27.66 3.32
C GLY A 436 -3.11 29.10 2.85
N LEU A 437 -3.90 29.93 3.53
CA LEU A 437 -3.96 31.35 3.24
C LEU A 437 -2.72 32.03 3.78
N ARG A 438 -2.05 32.79 2.92
CA ARG A 438 -0.77 33.48 3.23
C ARG A 438 -0.91 34.99 3.35
N SER A 439 -2.07 35.55 2.97
CA SER A 439 -2.37 36.97 3.18
C SER A 439 -2.87 37.20 4.61
N GLY A 440 -2.27 38.18 5.29
CA GLY A 440 -2.52 38.43 6.71
C GLY A 440 -1.91 37.33 7.60
N THR A 441 -2.63 36.94 8.65
CA THR A 441 -2.21 35.83 9.53
C THR A 441 -2.29 34.49 8.78
N PRO A 442 -1.19 33.74 8.65
CA PRO A 442 -1.19 32.42 8.04
C PRO A 442 -2.18 31.48 8.73
N ARG A 443 -3.02 30.80 7.94
CA ARG A 443 -4.09 29.92 8.44
C ARG A 443 -4.50 28.90 7.39
N GLY A 444 -4.89 27.70 7.82
CA GLY A 444 -5.53 26.72 6.93
C GLY A 444 -6.91 27.20 6.47
N ALA A 445 -7.34 26.77 5.29
CA ALA A 445 -8.66 27.07 4.75
C ALA A 445 -9.12 26.00 3.75
N LEU A 446 -10.40 26.02 3.42
CA LEU A 446 -11.01 25.23 2.34
C LEU A 446 -11.58 26.17 1.29
N TYR A 447 -11.05 26.14 0.06
CA TYR A 447 -11.74 26.76 -1.07
C TYR A 447 -12.98 25.95 -1.43
N LEU A 448 -14.04 26.65 -1.83
CA LEU A 448 -15.30 26.05 -2.28
C LEU A 448 -15.50 26.28 -3.76
N TYR A 449 -15.80 25.22 -4.48
CA TYR A 449 -16.26 25.26 -5.85
C TYR A 449 -17.65 24.65 -5.96
N LYS A 450 -18.45 25.15 -6.89
CA LYS A 450 -19.75 24.61 -7.25
C LYS A 450 -19.69 24.11 -8.69
N SER A 451 -20.17 22.89 -8.94
CA SER A 451 -20.18 22.35 -10.30
C SER A 451 -21.22 23.06 -11.15
N THR A 452 -20.89 23.32 -12.41
CA THR A 452 -21.80 23.93 -13.40
C THR A 452 -22.16 22.96 -14.52
N SER A 453 -21.77 21.69 -14.40
CA SER A 453 -21.92 20.65 -15.42
C SER A 453 -22.18 19.28 -14.78
N SER A 454 -23.03 18.46 -15.39
CA SER A 454 -23.28 17.09 -14.91
C SER A 454 -22.15 16.09 -15.17
N ASP A 455 -21.16 16.45 -16.01
CA ASP A 455 -19.97 15.64 -16.27
C ASP A 455 -18.75 16.05 -15.41
N PHE A 456 -18.97 16.98 -14.46
CA PHE A 456 -17.98 17.50 -13.52
C PHE A 456 -16.72 18.10 -14.15
N LYS A 457 -16.77 18.50 -15.44
CA LYS A 457 -15.64 19.16 -16.09
C LYS A 457 -15.58 20.66 -15.81
N GLN A 458 -16.67 21.26 -15.36
CA GLN A 458 -16.77 22.70 -15.11
C GLN A 458 -17.11 23.00 -13.65
N TRP A 459 -16.34 23.93 -13.07
CA TRP A 459 -16.43 24.32 -11.66
C TRP A 459 -16.30 25.84 -11.51
N SER A 460 -17.16 26.42 -10.68
CA SER A 460 -17.21 27.85 -10.36
C SER A 460 -16.72 28.08 -8.93
N LEU A 461 -15.69 28.91 -8.74
CA LEU A 461 -15.20 29.30 -7.42
C LEU A 461 -16.25 30.14 -6.67
N GLN A 462 -16.55 29.75 -5.42
CA GLN A 462 -17.49 30.45 -4.54
C GLN A 462 -16.80 31.27 -3.44
N GLY A 463 -15.49 31.09 -3.25
CA GLY A 463 -14.71 31.68 -2.15
C GLY A 463 -14.17 30.60 -1.21
N THR A 464 -14.04 30.93 0.08
CA THR A 464 -13.65 29.98 1.13
C THR A 464 -14.90 29.46 1.86
N MET A 465 -15.05 28.13 1.93
CA MET A 465 -16.12 27.50 2.73
C MET A 465 -15.86 27.67 4.22
N LEU A 466 -14.58 27.56 4.61
CA LEU A 466 -14.14 27.59 6.00
C LEU A 466 -12.68 28.07 6.06
N GLU A 467 -12.37 28.90 7.06
CA GLU A 467 -11.00 29.36 7.37
C GLU A 467 -10.68 29.12 8.84
N GLY A 468 -9.44 28.75 9.13
CA GLY A 468 -8.95 28.55 10.49
C GLY A 468 -8.71 29.86 11.23
N ASN A 469 -8.60 29.78 12.55
CA ASN A 469 -8.08 30.85 13.39
C ASN A 469 -7.07 30.23 14.36
N PRO A 470 -5.80 30.07 13.95
CA PRO A 470 -4.83 29.25 14.69
C PRO A 470 -4.58 29.68 16.13
N SER A 471 -4.81 30.95 16.47
CA SER A 471 -4.71 31.45 17.85
C SER A 471 -5.87 31.02 18.75
N VAL A 472 -6.99 30.57 18.17
CA VAL A 472 -8.19 30.11 18.87
C VAL A 472 -8.35 28.59 18.73
N ASP A 473 -8.21 28.06 17.52
CA ASP A 473 -8.53 26.67 17.20
C ASP A 473 -7.31 25.74 17.09
N GLY A 474 -6.09 26.29 17.04
CA GLY A 474 -4.85 25.51 16.93
C GLY A 474 -4.73 24.69 15.64
N THR A 475 -5.49 25.03 14.59
CA THR A 475 -5.60 24.22 13.36
C THR A 475 -4.48 24.46 12.34
N GLY A 476 -3.45 25.22 12.72
CA GLY A 476 -2.26 25.43 11.91
C GLY A 476 -2.49 26.27 10.65
N ASP A 477 -1.51 26.28 9.77
CA ASP A 477 -1.46 27.18 8.62
C ASP A 477 -1.84 26.50 7.30
N PHE A 478 -2.16 25.21 7.32
CA PHE A 478 -2.58 24.45 6.15
C PHE A 478 -3.46 23.26 6.53
N TRP A 479 -4.46 22.93 5.70
CA TRP A 479 -5.39 21.82 5.92
C TRP A 479 -5.34 20.82 4.76
N GLU A 480 -5.15 19.55 5.10
CA GLU A 480 -5.18 18.39 4.20
C GLU A 480 -6.49 17.63 4.32
N MET A 481 -6.78 16.85 3.28
CA MET A 481 -7.77 15.76 3.30
C MET A 481 -9.09 16.17 3.98
N PRO A 482 -9.78 17.20 3.46
CA PRO A 482 -11.04 17.63 4.03
C PRO A 482 -12.13 16.56 3.80
N ILE A 483 -13.08 16.50 4.71
CA ILE A 483 -14.27 15.65 4.62
C ILE A 483 -15.49 16.48 5.02
N TYR A 484 -16.57 16.36 4.26
CA TYR A 484 -17.89 16.83 4.66
C TYR A 484 -18.84 15.64 4.74
N TYR A 485 -19.66 15.59 5.79
CA TYR A 485 -20.77 14.65 5.87
C TYR A 485 -21.96 15.26 6.58
N ASN A 486 -23.15 15.00 6.07
CA ASN A 486 -24.41 15.44 6.66
C ASN A 486 -25.12 14.26 7.34
N PHE A 487 -25.26 14.32 8.67
CA PHE A 487 -26.02 13.35 9.47
C PHE A 487 -27.54 13.69 9.53
N GLY A 488 -28.01 14.60 8.68
CA GLY A 488 -29.40 15.07 8.66
C GLY A 488 -29.57 16.36 9.44
N THR A 489 -29.65 16.29 10.77
CA THR A 489 -29.85 17.47 11.63
C THR A 489 -28.61 18.34 11.79
N LYS A 490 -27.43 17.74 11.61
CA LYS A 490 -26.12 18.37 11.73
C LYS A 490 -25.17 17.80 10.69
N SER A 491 -24.22 18.61 10.28
CA SER A 491 -23.10 18.20 9.42
C SER A 491 -21.77 18.30 10.17
N ILE A 492 -20.76 17.63 9.64
CA ILE A 492 -19.37 17.81 10.05
C ILE A 492 -18.52 18.35 8.89
N VAL A 493 -17.48 19.09 9.25
CA VAL A 493 -16.29 19.29 8.41
C VAL A 493 -15.09 18.78 9.19
N LEU A 494 -14.38 17.81 8.64
CA LEU A 494 -13.12 17.29 9.17
C LEU A 494 -11.96 17.73 8.28
N ILE A 495 -10.82 18.03 8.88
CA ILE A 495 -9.54 18.35 8.22
C ILE A 495 -8.40 17.60 8.88
N ASN A 496 -7.27 17.50 8.19
CA ASN A 496 -5.99 17.11 8.77
C ASN A 496 -5.09 18.34 8.85
N LYS A 497 -4.80 18.83 10.06
CA LYS A 497 -4.04 20.09 10.21
C LYS A 497 -2.55 19.92 9.97
N LEU A 498 -1.92 20.91 9.35
CA LEU A 498 -0.46 21.05 9.30
C LEU A 498 -0.01 22.39 9.91
N PRO A 499 1.18 22.43 10.54
CA PRO A 499 2.09 21.31 10.80
C PRO A 499 1.57 20.35 11.88
N ASN A 500 2.17 19.17 11.93
CA ASN A 500 1.79 18.05 12.80
C ASN A 500 0.39 17.52 12.47
N ALA A 501 0.33 16.71 11.40
CA ALA A 501 -0.87 16.06 10.90
C ALA A 501 -1.73 15.51 12.05
N ASN A 502 -2.98 15.96 12.11
CA ASN A 502 -3.97 15.52 13.11
C ASN A 502 -5.38 15.74 12.56
N ALA A 503 -6.22 14.70 12.62
CA ALA A 503 -7.60 14.74 12.18
C ALA A 503 -8.49 15.47 13.22
N LEU A 504 -9.01 16.63 12.82
CA LEU A 504 -9.86 17.51 13.63
C LEU A 504 -11.17 17.78 12.91
N TYR A 505 -12.28 17.89 13.64
CA TYR A 505 -13.58 18.18 13.04
C TYR A 505 -14.39 19.22 13.81
N TRP A 506 -15.21 19.96 13.06
CA TRP A 506 -16.28 20.78 13.62
C TRP A 506 -17.63 20.17 13.30
N THR A 507 -18.57 20.29 14.22
CA THR A 507 -20.00 20.18 13.96
C THR A 507 -20.58 21.53 13.56
N GLY A 508 -21.65 21.50 12.77
CA GLY A 508 -22.26 22.71 12.24
C GLY A 508 -23.26 22.43 11.12
N ASN A 509 -23.46 23.42 10.27
CA ASN A 509 -24.32 23.33 9.09
C ASN A 509 -23.69 24.03 7.90
N PHE A 510 -23.87 23.46 6.70
CA PHE A 510 -23.52 24.13 5.45
C PHE A 510 -24.75 24.85 4.91
N ASN A 511 -24.63 26.14 4.60
CA ASN A 511 -25.73 26.99 4.13
C ASN A 511 -25.74 27.23 2.61
N GLY A 512 -24.96 26.46 1.85
CA GLY A 512 -24.76 26.64 0.40
C GLY A 512 -23.57 27.53 0.02
N SER A 513 -22.97 28.26 0.98
CA SER A 513 -21.76 29.07 0.74
C SER A 513 -20.66 28.84 1.77
N GLN A 514 -21.01 28.70 3.05
CA GLN A 514 -20.05 28.55 4.14
C GLN A 514 -20.50 27.47 5.13
N PHE A 515 -19.52 26.87 5.80
CA PHE A 515 -19.79 25.99 6.94
C PHE A 515 -19.88 26.82 8.23
N VAL A 516 -21.09 26.91 8.79
CA VAL A 516 -21.35 27.60 10.05
C VAL A 516 -21.10 26.62 11.19
N ARG A 517 -20.00 26.85 11.91
CA ARG A 517 -19.57 26.03 13.04
C ARG A 517 -20.47 26.25 14.26
N ASP A 518 -20.77 25.17 14.98
CA ASP A 518 -21.43 25.25 16.28
C ASP A 518 -20.46 25.78 17.36
N ASN A 519 -19.18 25.42 17.28
CA ASN A 519 -18.12 25.83 18.20
C ASN A 519 -16.88 26.32 17.43
N PRO A 520 -16.11 27.29 17.96
CA PRO A 520 -14.91 27.79 17.28
C PRO A 520 -13.77 26.76 17.28
N VAL A 521 -13.64 25.96 18.35
CA VAL A 521 -12.58 24.96 18.52
C VAL A 521 -13.08 23.60 18.02
N PRO A 522 -12.32 22.90 17.15
CA PRO A 522 -12.69 21.58 16.68
C PRO A 522 -12.45 20.50 17.73
N GLU A 523 -13.17 19.40 17.60
CA GLU A 523 -12.93 18.15 18.32
C GLU A 523 -11.86 17.33 17.61
N ARG A 524 -11.15 16.47 18.37
CA ARG A 524 -10.25 15.46 17.79
C ARG A 524 -11.07 14.26 17.32
N LEU A 525 -10.71 13.69 16.17
CA LEU A 525 -11.32 12.44 15.71
C LEU A 525 -10.91 11.27 16.61
N ASP A 526 -9.60 11.02 16.72
CA ASP A 526 -9.02 10.01 17.61
C ASP A 526 -8.43 10.71 18.85
N VAL A 527 -8.60 10.09 20.03
CA VAL A 527 -8.07 10.67 21.27
C VAL A 527 -6.55 10.69 21.28
N ILE A 528 -5.89 9.70 20.69
CA ILE A 528 -4.44 9.72 20.41
C ILE A 528 -4.24 9.86 18.92
N ASN A 529 -3.43 10.85 18.54
CA ASN A 529 -3.18 11.21 17.15
C ASN A 529 -2.26 10.19 16.45
N GLN A 530 -2.84 9.29 15.68
CA GLN A 530 -2.11 8.37 14.80
C GLN A 530 -2.92 8.00 13.55
N LEU A 531 -4.24 7.86 13.65
CA LEU A 531 -5.10 7.68 12.48
C LEU A 531 -5.28 9.04 11.78
N LEU A 532 -4.96 9.09 10.50
CA LEU A 532 -5.06 10.29 9.67
C LEU A 532 -5.91 10.04 8.42
N SER A 533 -6.40 11.13 7.84
CA SER A 533 -6.97 11.16 6.49
C SER A 533 -7.97 10.04 6.15
N PRO A 534 -9.01 9.82 6.97
CA PRO A 534 -9.99 8.79 6.69
C PRO A 534 -10.77 9.07 5.40
N SER A 535 -11.15 8.00 4.71
CA SER A 535 -12.21 8.04 3.70
C SER A 535 -13.50 7.53 4.30
N ILE A 536 -14.62 8.17 3.93
CA ILE A 536 -15.95 7.82 4.42
C ILE A 536 -16.91 7.47 3.29
N HIS A 537 -17.80 6.53 3.55
CA HIS A 537 -18.94 6.24 2.68
C HIS A 537 -20.03 5.49 3.47
N PRO A 538 -21.32 5.72 3.18
CA PRO A 538 -22.37 4.80 3.62
C PRO A 538 -22.10 3.38 3.10
N ASP A 539 -22.17 2.39 3.97
CA ASP A 539 -22.05 0.99 3.59
C ASP A 539 -23.33 0.46 2.92
N ALA A 540 -23.33 -0.82 2.53
CA ALA A 540 -24.49 -1.50 1.96
C ALA A 540 -25.77 -1.38 2.81
N ASN A 541 -25.61 -1.14 4.11
CA ASN A 541 -26.68 -1.10 5.11
C ASN A 541 -26.90 0.32 5.66
N GLY A 542 -26.36 1.35 4.99
CA GLY A 542 -26.50 2.76 5.35
C GLY A 542 -25.65 3.25 6.54
N ASN A 543 -24.77 2.44 7.11
CA ASN A 543 -23.87 2.92 8.17
C ASN A 543 -22.77 3.78 7.55
N LEU A 544 -22.46 4.93 8.15
CA LEU A 544 -21.28 5.68 7.73
C LEU A 544 -20.01 4.93 8.14
N THR A 545 -19.34 4.34 7.16
CA THR A 545 -18.09 3.60 7.36
C THR A 545 -16.91 4.51 7.08
N ALA A 546 -15.87 4.41 7.91
CA ALA A 546 -14.62 5.13 7.78
C ALA A 546 -13.41 4.19 7.83
N ILE A 547 -12.42 4.44 6.98
CA ILE A 547 -11.11 3.78 6.98
C ILE A 547 -10.05 4.86 6.80
N GLY A 548 -9.03 4.92 7.66
CA GLY A 548 -7.95 5.91 7.57
C GLY A 548 -6.57 5.29 7.65
N ILE A 549 -5.52 6.05 7.34
CA ILE A 549 -4.14 5.56 7.42
C ILE A 549 -3.64 5.58 8.88
N ILE A 550 -2.87 4.56 9.25
CA ILE A 550 -2.06 4.48 10.47
C ILE A 550 -0.57 4.41 10.07
N PRO A 551 0.17 5.54 10.07
CA PRO A 551 1.59 5.57 9.75
C PRO A 551 2.42 4.74 10.74
N ASP A 552 3.51 4.12 10.30
CA ASP A 552 4.39 3.30 11.17
C ASP A 552 5.32 4.14 12.06
N GLY A 553 5.81 5.27 11.54
CA GLY A 553 6.80 6.13 12.21
C GLY A 553 8.21 5.52 12.29
N VAL A 554 8.46 4.35 11.71
CA VAL A 554 9.79 3.72 11.72
C VAL A 554 10.74 4.43 10.75
N THR A 555 12.05 4.24 10.93
CA THR A 555 13.03 4.84 10.03
C THR A 555 12.95 4.25 8.62
N SER A 556 13.42 4.99 7.62
CA SER A 556 13.46 4.52 6.23
C SER A 556 14.33 3.26 6.04
N ALA A 557 15.40 3.12 6.84
CA ALA A 557 16.18 1.87 6.88
C ALA A 557 15.31 0.68 7.33
N LYS A 558 14.47 0.87 8.35
CA LYS A 558 13.55 -0.16 8.84
C LYS A 558 12.42 -0.44 7.83
N GLN A 559 11.94 0.56 7.11
CA GLN A 559 10.99 0.38 6.00
C GLN A 559 11.61 -0.41 4.85
N LYS A 560 12.91 -0.21 4.58
CA LYS A 560 13.65 -0.97 3.56
C LYS A 560 13.79 -2.45 3.94
N GLU A 561 14.05 -2.74 5.21
CA GLU A 561 14.06 -4.12 5.74
C GLU A 561 12.69 -4.79 5.61
N GLN A 562 11.62 -4.08 5.99
CA GLN A 562 10.24 -4.58 5.91
C GLN A 562 9.80 -4.77 4.45
N GLY A 563 10.25 -3.90 3.54
CA GLY A 563 9.82 -3.89 2.14
C GLY A 563 8.39 -3.37 1.94
N TRP A 564 7.76 -2.80 2.98
CA TRP A 564 6.46 -2.13 2.96
C TRP A 564 6.40 -1.02 4.01
N ALA A 565 5.47 -0.08 3.86
CA ALA A 565 5.25 1.01 4.81
C ALA A 565 3.75 1.29 4.97
N HIS A 566 3.39 1.60 6.23
CA HIS A 566 2.06 2.03 6.67
C HIS A 566 0.95 0.98 6.47
N VAL A 567 -0.20 1.23 7.10
CA VAL A 567 -1.42 0.41 6.99
C VAL A 567 -2.65 1.29 7.08
N PHE A 568 -3.83 0.71 6.84
CA PHE A 568 -5.10 1.34 7.14
C PHE A 568 -5.71 0.77 8.41
N SER A 569 -6.58 1.55 9.04
CA SER A 569 -7.38 1.12 10.18
C SER A 569 -8.33 0.00 9.79
N LEU A 570 -8.84 -0.69 10.80
CA LEU A 570 -10.10 -1.40 10.71
C LEU A 570 -11.18 -0.48 10.13
N PRO A 571 -12.16 -1.03 9.39
CA PRO A 571 -13.38 -0.31 9.10
C PRO A 571 -14.06 0.08 10.42
N ARG A 572 -14.36 1.37 10.57
CA ARG A 572 -15.06 1.93 11.74
C ARG A 572 -16.42 2.46 11.32
N VAL A 573 -17.43 2.28 12.15
CA VAL A 573 -18.73 2.95 11.98
C VAL A 573 -18.71 4.24 12.76
N TRP A 574 -19.09 5.34 12.09
CA TRP A 574 -19.21 6.66 12.68
C TRP A 574 -20.67 7.03 12.89
N THR A 575 -20.96 7.54 14.08
CA THR A 575 -22.25 8.17 14.41
C THR A 575 -22.04 9.51 15.06
N LEU A 576 -23.03 10.39 14.95
CA LEU A 576 -22.97 11.71 15.58
C LEU A 576 -23.93 11.75 16.77
N VAL A 577 -23.38 11.72 17.99
CA VAL A 577 -24.15 11.74 19.23
C VAL A 577 -23.71 12.92 20.08
N ASN A 578 -24.65 13.77 20.49
CA ASN A 578 -24.38 14.97 21.30
C ASN A 578 -23.28 15.88 20.70
N GLY A 579 -23.27 16.00 19.37
CA GLY A 579 -22.29 16.81 18.65
C GLY A 579 -20.87 16.22 18.58
N LYS A 580 -20.70 14.94 18.93
CA LYS A 580 -19.41 14.23 18.85
C LYS A 580 -19.51 12.99 17.98
N ILE A 581 -18.48 12.76 17.18
CA ILE A 581 -18.32 11.52 16.41
C ILE A 581 -18.00 10.41 17.41
N LYS A 582 -18.87 9.40 17.47
CA LYS A 582 -18.60 8.14 18.15
C LYS A 582 -18.10 7.12 17.15
N GLN A 583 -17.12 6.32 17.57
CA GLN A 583 -16.47 5.33 16.73
C GLN A 583 -16.58 3.93 17.35
N VAL A 584 -17.05 2.97 16.55
CA VAL A 584 -17.00 1.55 16.90
C VAL A 584 -16.40 0.74 15.75
N PRO A 585 -15.78 -0.43 16.03
CA PRO A 585 -15.35 -1.33 14.96
C PRO A 585 -16.55 -1.77 14.14
N HIS A 586 -16.40 -1.82 12.83
CA HIS A 586 -17.46 -2.29 11.95
C HIS A 586 -17.86 -3.74 12.31
N PRO A 587 -19.15 -4.09 12.31
CA PRO A 587 -19.61 -5.43 12.71
C PRO A 587 -18.94 -6.59 11.97
N ASN A 588 -18.57 -6.40 10.70
CA ASN A 588 -17.88 -7.44 9.93
C ASN A 588 -16.55 -7.87 10.53
N VAL A 589 -15.88 -7.02 11.33
CA VAL A 589 -14.64 -7.40 12.04
C VAL A 589 -14.89 -8.56 13.01
N LEU A 590 -16.13 -8.72 13.51
CA LEU A 590 -16.51 -9.84 14.39
C LEU A 590 -16.37 -11.20 13.73
N SER A 591 -16.44 -11.30 12.39
CA SER A 591 -16.30 -12.58 11.67
C SER A 591 -14.90 -13.18 11.81
N LEU A 592 -13.93 -12.37 12.24
CA LEU A 592 -12.56 -12.79 12.45
C LEU A 592 -12.34 -13.47 13.80
N ARG A 593 -13.32 -13.43 14.72
CA ARG A 593 -13.19 -14.04 16.05
C ARG A 593 -13.09 -15.56 15.95
N GLY A 594 -12.02 -16.09 16.50
CA GLY A 594 -11.85 -17.50 16.81
C GLY A 594 -12.17 -17.82 18.27
N ALA A 595 -11.47 -18.81 18.82
CA ALA A 595 -11.64 -19.24 20.20
C ALA A 595 -11.34 -18.10 21.19
N SER A 596 -12.11 -18.04 22.28
CA SER A 596 -11.89 -17.06 23.36
C SER A 596 -11.32 -17.70 24.62
N LYS A 597 -10.54 -16.90 25.36
CA LYS A 597 -10.25 -17.11 26.77
C LYS A 597 -11.05 -16.10 27.59
N ASN A 598 -11.73 -16.56 28.63
CA ASN A 598 -12.63 -15.74 29.42
C ASN A 598 -12.14 -15.64 30.86
N PHE A 599 -12.32 -14.48 31.46
CA PHE A 599 -11.91 -14.14 32.81
C PHE A 599 -13.01 -13.30 33.45
N THR A 600 -13.33 -13.58 34.71
CA THR A 600 -14.43 -12.92 35.42
C THR A 600 -13.97 -12.54 36.82
N ASN A 601 -14.26 -11.30 37.22
CA ASN A 601 -13.89 -10.73 38.52
C ASN A 601 -12.41 -10.91 38.89
N VAL A 602 -11.51 -10.66 37.92
CA VAL A 602 -10.06 -10.69 38.17
C VAL A 602 -9.65 -9.41 38.89
N VAL A 603 -9.21 -9.55 40.14
CA VAL A 603 -8.67 -8.46 40.94
C VAL A 603 -7.17 -8.33 40.67
N PHE A 604 -6.69 -7.11 40.43
CA PHE A 604 -5.29 -6.85 40.13
C PHE A 604 -4.82 -5.48 40.63
N ASP A 605 -3.51 -5.40 40.88
CA ASP A 605 -2.79 -4.23 41.37
C ASP A 605 -1.39 -4.13 40.72
N GLN A 606 -0.54 -3.23 41.21
CA GLN A 606 0.82 -3.04 40.68
C GLN A 606 1.78 -4.21 40.92
N ASN A 607 1.47 -5.11 41.86
CA ASN A 607 2.30 -6.27 42.19
C ASN A 607 1.82 -7.53 41.47
N SER A 608 0.64 -7.46 40.88
CA SER A 608 0.04 -8.54 40.12
C SER A 608 0.84 -8.79 38.85
N SER A 609 1.08 -10.06 38.55
CA SER A 609 1.72 -10.48 37.30
C SER A 609 1.06 -11.76 36.81
N ASN A 610 0.96 -11.90 35.48
CA ASN A 610 0.39 -13.07 34.84
C ASN A 610 -1.06 -13.38 35.25
N VAL A 611 -1.87 -12.34 35.50
CA VAL A 611 -3.26 -12.53 35.96
C VAL A 611 -4.18 -13.07 34.85
N LEU A 612 -3.70 -13.05 33.61
CA LEU A 612 -4.38 -13.61 32.44
C LEU A 612 -3.85 -14.99 32.05
N ASN A 613 -3.29 -15.76 32.99
CA ASN A 613 -2.92 -17.18 32.84
C ASN A 613 -2.09 -17.49 31.57
N ASN A 614 -0.99 -16.77 31.40
CA ASN A 614 -0.06 -16.86 30.26
C ASN A 614 -0.77 -16.69 28.91
N SER A 615 -1.74 -15.77 28.84
CA SER A 615 -2.33 -15.40 27.55
C SER A 615 -1.29 -14.73 26.67
N THR A 616 -1.17 -15.22 25.43
CA THR A 616 -0.21 -14.75 24.44
C THR A 616 -0.89 -14.62 23.07
N GLY A 617 -0.27 -13.84 22.18
CA GLY A 617 -0.66 -13.81 20.78
C GLY A 617 -0.02 -12.67 20.00
N SER A 618 -0.17 -12.72 18.68
CA SER A 618 0.14 -11.61 17.77
C SER A 618 -1.07 -11.10 16.99
N GLN A 619 -2.18 -11.86 16.99
CA GLN A 619 -3.47 -11.48 16.40
C GLN A 619 -4.57 -11.81 17.40
N TYR A 620 -5.12 -10.80 18.05
CA TYR A 620 -6.19 -10.99 19.04
C TYR A 620 -7.04 -9.74 19.22
N GLU A 621 -8.22 -9.95 19.78
CA GLU A 621 -9.11 -8.91 20.27
C GLU A 621 -9.33 -9.11 21.76
N ILE A 622 -9.20 -8.06 22.55
CA ILE A 622 -9.62 -8.01 23.95
C ILE A 622 -10.96 -7.27 24.02
N VAL A 623 -11.92 -7.83 24.74
CA VAL A 623 -13.16 -7.15 25.16
C VAL A 623 -13.20 -7.21 26.67
N ALA A 624 -13.18 -6.07 27.36
CA ALA A 624 -13.11 -6.04 28.81
C ALA A 624 -13.95 -4.92 29.44
N THR A 625 -14.55 -5.22 30.58
CA THR A 625 -15.14 -4.24 31.50
C THR A 625 -14.24 -4.17 32.73
N ILE A 626 -13.67 -2.98 33.01
CA ILE A 626 -12.78 -2.78 34.15
C ILE A 626 -13.39 -1.76 35.11
N ASN A 627 -13.62 -2.18 36.36
CA ASN A 627 -13.85 -1.28 37.46
C ASN A 627 -12.47 -0.75 37.95
N PRO A 628 -12.21 0.56 37.88
CA PRO A 628 -10.92 1.13 38.26
C PRO A 628 -10.63 1.04 39.76
N GLY A 629 -11.64 0.84 40.62
CA GLY A 629 -11.49 0.76 42.07
C GLY A 629 -10.75 1.98 42.63
N THR A 630 -9.63 1.74 43.30
CA THR A 630 -8.79 2.80 43.91
C THR A 630 -7.55 3.15 43.08
N THR A 631 -7.40 2.57 41.89
CA THR A 631 -6.21 2.81 41.06
C THR A 631 -6.10 4.25 40.58
N THR A 632 -4.86 4.73 40.46
CA THR A 632 -4.55 6.00 39.77
C THR A 632 -4.26 5.77 38.29
N LYS A 633 -3.85 4.56 37.91
CA LYS A 633 -3.68 4.14 36.51
C LYS A 633 -4.25 2.75 36.30
N VAL A 634 -4.95 2.53 35.18
CA VAL A 634 -5.55 1.23 34.87
C VAL A 634 -5.60 0.96 33.37
N GLY A 635 -5.29 -0.26 32.96
CA GLY A 635 -5.33 -0.70 31.57
C GLY A 635 -4.62 -2.03 31.34
N PHE A 636 -3.79 -2.11 30.30
CA PHE A 636 -3.19 -3.34 29.78
C PHE A 636 -1.68 -3.20 29.54
N SER A 637 -0.97 -4.31 29.73
CA SER A 637 0.40 -4.52 29.24
C SER A 637 0.35 -5.51 28.08
N LEU A 638 0.64 -5.00 26.88
CA LEU A 638 0.58 -5.73 25.62
C LEU A 638 2.00 -6.00 25.11
N ASN A 639 2.15 -7.02 24.28
CA ASN A 639 3.45 -7.41 23.72
C ASN A 639 4.53 -7.62 24.79
N LYS A 640 4.15 -8.09 25.98
CA LYS A 640 5.04 -8.24 27.12
C LYS A 640 5.98 -9.43 26.91
N ASN A 641 7.28 -9.18 26.87
CA ASN A 641 8.32 -10.19 26.79
C ASN A 641 9.21 -10.08 28.04
N THR A 642 9.16 -11.09 28.89
CA THR A 642 9.90 -11.12 30.17
C THR A 642 11.41 -11.35 29.98
N ALA A 643 11.83 -11.94 28.87
CA ALA A 643 13.24 -12.19 28.57
C ALA A 643 13.95 -10.93 28.07
N THR A 644 13.28 -10.12 27.23
CA THR A 644 13.85 -8.87 26.70
C THR A 644 13.47 -7.65 27.53
N GLY A 645 12.43 -7.73 28.35
CA GLY A 645 11.85 -6.62 29.09
C GLY A 645 10.95 -5.71 28.25
N GLU A 646 10.62 -6.11 27.01
CA GLU A 646 9.73 -5.35 26.13
C GLU A 646 8.28 -5.39 26.61
N GLN A 647 7.55 -4.29 26.45
CA GLN A 647 6.10 -4.18 26.62
C GLN A 647 5.59 -2.86 26.06
N THR A 648 4.33 -2.84 25.62
CA THR A 648 3.57 -1.63 25.32
C THR A 648 2.47 -1.49 26.35
N LEU A 649 2.44 -0.40 27.11
CA LEU A 649 1.37 -0.16 28.08
C LEU A 649 0.30 0.73 27.45
N ILE A 650 -0.96 0.38 27.64
CA ILE A 650 -2.11 1.22 27.27
C ILE A 650 -2.97 1.37 28.51
N TYR A 651 -3.12 2.59 29.01
CA TYR A 651 -3.85 2.84 30.25
C TYR A 651 -4.50 4.22 30.28
N TYR A 652 -5.48 4.35 31.16
CA TYR A 652 -6.01 5.63 31.59
C TYR A 652 -5.34 6.06 32.89
N ASP A 653 -4.89 7.31 32.98
CA ASP A 653 -4.29 7.93 34.16
C ASP A 653 -5.28 8.93 34.76
N TYR A 654 -5.82 8.60 35.93
CA TYR A 654 -6.76 9.45 36.67
C TYR A 654 -6.09 10.69 37.26
N THR A 655 -4.78 10.65 37.51
CA THR A 655 -4.02 11.78 38.06
C THR A 655 -3.94 12.93 37.06
N THR A 656 -3.74 12.58 35.79
CA THR A 656 -3.62 13.56 34.70
C THR A 656 -4.88 13.66 33.83
N SER A 657 -5.89 12.82 34.10
CA SER A 657 -7.08 12.63 33.26
C SER A 657 -6.70 12.45 31.79
N SER A 658 -5.91 11.41 31.51
CA SER A 658 -5.38 11.17 30.16
C SER A 658 -5.37 9.70 29.77
N PHE A 659 -5.56 9.44 28.47
CA PHE A 659 -5.17 8.17 27.87
C PHE A 659 -3.68 8.21 27.54
N VAL A 660 -2.98 7.12 27.84
CA VAL A 660 -1.53 6.97 27.64
C VAL A 660 -1.22 5.67 26.92
N VAL A 661 -0.41 5.77 25.88
CA VAL A 661 0.32 4.66 25.26
C VAL A 661 1.80 4.83 25.60
N ASP A 662 2.29 4.01 26.51
CA ASP A 662 3.72 3.97 26.87
C ASP A 662 4.46 3.01 25.94
N ARG A 663 5.35 3.56 25.12
CA ARG A 663 6.18 2.84 24.16
C ARG A 663 7.66 2.87 24.53
N SER A 664 8.00 3.41 25.70
CA SER A 664 9.40 3.53 26.14
C SER A 664 10.14 2.19 26.21
N LYS A 665 9.39 1.09 26.30
CA LYS A 665 9.89 -0.29 26.29
C LYS A 665 9.23 -1.16 25.22
N SER A 666 8.60 -0.59 24.18
CA SER A 666 7.85 -1.40 23.20
C SER A 666 8.74 -2.20 22.25
N SER A 667 10.03 -1.86 22.15
CA SER A 667 10.97 -2.55 21.28
C SER A 667 12.42 -2.39 21.74
N ILE A 668 13.25 -3.40 21.48
CA ILE A 668 14.73 -3.30 21.51
C ILE A 668 15.34 -3.11 20.10
N LEU A 669 14.51 -3.11 19.05
CA LEU A 669 14.97 -3.00 17.67
C LEU A 669 15.37 -1.57 17.31
N THR A 670 16.43 -1.45 16.50
CA THR A 670 16.89 -0.16 15.99
C THR A 670 15.88 0.42 14.99
N GLY A 671 15.70 1.74 15.01
CA GLY A 671 14.81 2.44 14.06
C GLY A 671 13.31 2.37 14.38
N VAL A 672 12.95 1.90 15.58
CA VAL A 672 11.57 1.87 16.08
C VAL A 672 11.30 3.06 17.01
N PRO A 673 10.15 3.77 16.88
CA PRO A 673 9.77 4.82 17.81
C PRO A 673 9.47 4.29 19.23
N LEU A 674 10.08 4.91 20.23
CA LEU A 674 9.84 4.60 21.66
C LEU A 674 9.18 5.75 22.43
N SER A 675 8.75 6.82 21.74
CA SER A 675 8.10 7.95 22.38
C SER A 675 6.69 7.60 22.86
N ASN A 676 6.37 8.02 24.08
CA ASN A 676 5.03 7.89 24.63
C ASN A 676 4.05 8.79 23.88
N GLN A 677 2.80 8.34 23.82
CA GLN A 677 1.69 9.11 23.27
C GLN A 677 0.67 9.31 24.39
N SER A 678 0.18 10.52 24.58
CA SER A 678 -0.87 10.78 25.56
C SER A 678 -1.74 11.95 25.13
N THR A 679 -2.97 11.96 25.61
CA THR A 679 -3.89 13.09 25.44
C THR A 679 -4.88 13.12 26.60
N ASN A 680 -5.12 14.32 27.11
CA ASN A 680 -6.08 14.56 28.17
C ASN A 680 -7.50 14.30 27.68
N TYR A 681 -8.24 13.50 28.43
CA TYR A 681 -9.65 13.21 28.22
C TYR A 681 -10.25 12.85 29.57
N VAL A 682 -11.39 13.46 29.94
CA VAL A 682 -12.07 13.14 31.20
C VAL A 682 -13.09 12.05 30.95
N LEU A 683 -12.86 10.86 31.50
CA LEU A 683 -13.84 9.77 31.47
C LEU A 683 -14.99 9.99 32.45
N PRO A 684 -16.22 9.57 32.12
CA PRO A 684 -17.30 9.46 33.10
C PRO A 684 -16.91 8.53 34.25
N THR A 685 -17.47 8.79 35.44
CA THR A 685 -17.28 7.92 36.60
C THR A 685 -17.90 6.54 36.36
N GLY A 686 -17.20 5.47 36.73
CA GLY A 686 -17.71 4.10 36.67
C GLY A 686 -16.74 3.14 35.99
N ASN A 687 -17.30 2.07 35.39
CA ASN A 687 -16.53 1.09 34.66
C ASN A 687 -16.01 1.68 33.34
N ILE A 688 -14.84 1.21 32.91
CA ILE A 688 -14.31 1.46 31.59
C ILE A 688 -14.50 0.20 30.73
N ASN A 689 -15.18 0.36 29.60
CA ASN A 689 -15.34 -0.70 28.60
C ASN A 689 -14.24 -0.55 27.54
N TRP A 690 -13.38 -1.55 27.43
CA TRP A 690 -12.26 -1.61 26.50
C TRP A 690 -12.55 -2.62 25.40
N ARG A 691 -12.22 -2.23 24.17
CA ARG A 691 -12.14 -3.15 23.05
C ARG A 691 -10.84 -2.89 22.29
N ILE A 692 -9.90 -3.82 22.35
CA ILE A 692 -8.53 -3.65 21.87
C ILE A 692 -8.24 -4.70 20.80
N PHE A 693 -7.85 -4.27 19.61
CA PHE A 693 -7.40 -5.13 18.53
C PHE A 693 -5.89 -5.02 18.42
N VAL A 694 -5.20 -6.16 18.45
CA VAL A 694 -3.77 -6.26 18.21
C VAL A 694 -3.53 -7.11 16.98
N ASP A 695 -2.81 -6.54 16.02
CA ASP A 695 -2.48 -7.18 14.75
C ASP A 695 -1.02 -6.94 14.39
N ALA A 696 -0.15 -7.85 14.83
CA ALA A 696 1.29 -7.74 14.65
C ALA A 696 1.82 -6.38 15.15
N SER A 697 2.06 -5.43 14.24
CA SER A 697 2.56 -4.09 14.57
C SER A 697 1.52 -3.01 14.82
N VAL A 698 0.22 -3.34 14.81
CA VAL A 698 -0.89 -2.39 14.96
C VAL A 698 -1.67 -2.69 16.23
N ILE A 699 -2.04 -1.62 16.95
CA ILE A 699 -2.96 -1.70 18.07
C ILE A 699 -4.05 -0.65 17.88
N GLU A 700 -5.31 -1.07 17.82
CA GLU A 700 -6.48 -0.17 17.82
C GLU A 700 -7.29 -0.36 19.09
N VAL A 701 -7.69 0.73 19.71
CA VAL A 701 -8.38 0.75 21.00
C VAL A 701 -9.67 1.54 20.85
N PHE A 702 -10.76 0.94 21.30
CA PHE A 702 -12.07 1.56 21.41
C PHE A 702 -12.48 1.56 22.86
N VAL A 703 -12.95 2.71 23.36
CA VAL A 703 -13.30 2.91 24.76
C VAL A 703 -14.74 3.39 24.86
N ASN A 704 -15.51 2.70 25.70
CA ASN A 704 -16.93 2.97 25.99
C ASN A 704 -17.84 3.00 24.75
N GLU A 705 -17.40 2.43 23.62
CA GLU A 705 -18.10 2.53 22.33
C GLU A 705 -18.31 3.99 21.86
N GLU A 706 -17.46 4.90 22.34
CA GLU A 706 -17.49 6.32 21.98
C GLU A 706 -16.19 6.75 21.33
N LEU A 707 -15.06 6.42 21.96
CA LEU A 707 -13.75 6.92 21.57
C LEU A 707 -12.97 5.82 20.87
N ALA A 708 -12.08 6.23 19.97
CA ALA A 708 -11.11 5.35 19.38
C ALA A 708 -9.72 6.00 19.31
N PHE A 709 -8.70 5.17 19.24
CA PHE A 709 -7.37 5.56 18.80
C PHE A 709 -6.58 4.37 18.28
N ALA A 710 -5.57 4.65 17.46
CA ALA A 710 -4.62 3.67 16.96
C ALA A 710 -3.20 3.97 17.43
N THR A 711 -2.34 2.96 17.46
CA THR A 711 -0.90 3.11 17.64
C THR A 711 -0.15 1.98 16.94
N ARG A 712 1.17 2.12 16.87
CA ARG A 712 2.08 1.14 16.29
C ARG A 712 3.08 0.68 17.34
N SER A 713 3.39 -0.61 17.34
CA SER A 713 4.31 -1.27 18.26
C SER A 713 5.10 -2.36 17.51
N PHE A 714 6.41 -2.42 17.65
CA PHE A 714 7.26 -3.35 16.87
C PHE A 714 8.13 -4.22 17.81
N PRO A 715 7.55 -5.20 18.52
CA PRO A 715 8.30 -6.03 19.47
C PRO A 715 9.34 -6.89 18.74
N SER A 716 10.45 -7.22 19.39
CA SER A 716 11.52 -8.03 18.78
C SER A 716 11.12 -9.48 18.46
N THR A 717 10.09 -10.00 19.13
CA THR A 717 9.54 -11.35 18.96
C THR A 717 8.04 -11.33 18.73
N GLY A 718 7.50 -12.37 18.08
CA GLY A 718 6.06 -12.61 17.99
C GLY A 718 5.51 -13.41 19.18
N ASN A 719 4.18 -13.51 19.30
CA ASN A 719 3.44 -14.28 20.32
C ASN A 719 3.80 -13.94 21.78
N ASN A 720 3.89 -12.65 22.09
CA ASN A 720 4.23 -12.16 23.42
C ASN A 720 3.04 -12.21 24.39
N LEU A 721 3.31 -12.01 25.68
CA LEU A 721 2.30 -12.05 26.75
C LEU A 721 1.36 -10.84 26.71
N ILE A 722 0.14 -11.09 27.19
CA ILE A 722 -0.93 -10.12 27.43
C ILE A 722 -1.20 -10.13 28.93
N ASP A 723 -1.23 -8.95 29.54
CA ASP A 723 -1.47 -8.80 30.99
C ASP A 723 -2.28 -7.54 31.30
N LEU A 724 -2.80 -7.46 32.53
CA LEU A 724 -3.44 -6.25 33.05
C LEU A 724 -2.40 -5.32 33.69
N TYR A 725 -2.69 -4.03 33.72
CA TYR A 725 -1.81 -3.01 34.30
C TYR A 725 -2.59 -2.10 35.26
N ALA A 726 -2.09 -1.95 36.48
CA ALA A 726 -2.62 -1.03 37.48
C ALA A 726 -1.49 -0.36 38.28
N GLN A 727 -1.71 0.88 38.74
CA GLN A 727 -0.87 1.56 39.73
C GLN A 727 -1.70 2.32 40.75
N GLY A 728 -1.13 2.55 41.94
CA GLY A 728 -1.70 3.42 42.98
C GLY A 728 -2.94 2.88 43.70
N GLY A 729 -3.33 1.64 43.45
CA GLY A 729 -4.49 1.00 44.07
C GLY A 729 -4.83 -0.35 43.45
N THR A 730 -6.06 -0.79 43.63
CA THR A 730 -6.58 -2.08 43.16
C THR A 730 -7.75 -1.86 42.21
N ALA A 731 -7.74 -2.57 41.08
CA ALA A 731 -8.81 -2.58 40.09
C ALA A 731 -9.40 -3.99 39.95
N THR A 732 -10.54 -4.10 39.26
CA THR A 732 -11.19 -5.39 38.98
C THR A 732 -11.64 -5.44 37.53
N ALA A 733 -11.15 -6.41 36.77
CA ALA A 733 -11.71 -6.76 35.47
C ALA A 733 -12.95 -7.63 35.74
N THR A 734 -14.13 -7.04 35.67
CA THR A 734 -15.39 -7.70 36.02
C THR A 734 -15.76 -8.76 34.98
N ASP A 735 -15.56 -8.45 33.69
CA ASP A 735 -15.64 -9.38 32.57
C ASP A 735 -14.51 -9.07 31.58
N LEU A 736 -13.79 -10.09 31.13
CA LEU A 736 -12.73 -9.96 30.14
C LEU A 736 -12.68 -11.18 29.24
N LYS A 737 -12.67 -10.95 27.93
CA LYS A 737 -12.54 -11.97 26.90
C LYS A 737 -11.38 -11.61 25.98
N ILE A 738 -10.55 -12.61 25.66
CA ILE A 738 -9.50 -12.51 24.65
C ILE A 738 -9.84 -13.48 23.53
N TYR A 739 -10.23 -12.95 22.38
CA TYR A 739 -10.46 -13.73 21.17
C TYR A 739 -9.15 -13.85 20.40
N ASN A 740 -8.78 -15.07 20.04
CA ASN A 740 -7.91 -15.29 18.89
C ASN A 740 -8.58 -14.64 17.67
N ILE A 741 -7.80 -13.93 16.85
CA ILE A 741 -8.29 -13.42 15.58
C ILE A 741 -7.75 -14.30 14.46
N GLN A 742 -8.65 -14.97 13.75
CA GLN A 742 -8.35 -15.68 12.52
C GLN A 742 -8.13 -14.64 11.42
N GLY A 743 -7.00 -14.70 10.71
CA GLY A 743 -6.64 -13.70 9.70
C GLY A 743 -7.71 -13.53 8.61
N GLY A 744 -7.67 -12.42 7.89
CA GLY A 744 -8.69 -12.15 6.86
C GLY A 744 -8.59 -10.80 6.15
N GLY A 745 -7.60 -9.96 6.49
CA GLY A 745 -7.45 -8.61 5.93
C GLY A 745 -6.17 -8.35 5.18
N THR A 746 -5.43 -9.40 4.85
CA THR A 746 -4.33 -9.25 3.91
C THR A 746 -4.88 -9.02 2.52
N ALA A 747 -4.51 -7.89 1.91
CA ALA A 747 -4.67 -7.73 0.48
C ALA A 747 -3.88 -8.85 -0.22
N SER A 748 -4.60 -9.79 -0.81
CA SER A 748 -4.04 -10.86 -1.62
C SER A 748 -4.37 -10.56 -3.08
N THR A 749 -3.39 -10.74 -3.96
CA THR A 749 -3.57 -10.59 -5.41
C THR A 749 -4.35 -11.77 -6.04
N SER A 750 -4.94 -12.64 -5.22
CA SER A 750 -5.68 -13.81 -5.67
C SER A 750 -7.18 -13.51 -5.76
N LYS A 751 -7.76 -13.84 -6.91
CA LYS A 751 -9.20 -13.80 -7.15
C LYS A 751 -9.82 -14.92 -6.31
N ARG A 752 -10.51 -14.60 -5.22
CA ARG A 752 -11.38 -15.57 -4.55
C ARG A 752 -12.62 -15.79 -5.42
N ILE A 753 -13.03 -17.04 -5.58
CA ILE A 753 -14.31 -17.37 -6.23
C ILE A 753 -15.41 -16.87 -5.30
N GLU A 754 -16.23 -15.94 -5.80
CA GLU A 754 -17.30 -15.32 -5.04
C GLU A 754 -18.60 -16.12 -5.18
N VAL A 755 -19.20 -16.44 -4.04
CA VAL A 755 -20.60 -16.83 -3.96
C VAL A 755 -21.37 -15.61 -3.50
N LYS A 756 -22.35 -15.18 -4.30
CA LYS A 756 -23.29 -14.11 -3.94
C LYS A 756 -24.08 -14.61 -2.72
N LYS A 757 -23.77 -14.11 -1.52
CA LYS A 757 -24.53 -14.45 -0.32
C LYS A 757 -25.66 -13.44 -0.13
N GLU A 758 -26.86 -13.95 -0.04
CA GLU A 758 -28.06 -13.19 0.34
C GLU A 758 -27.95 -12.84 1.83
N ILE A 759 -28.32 -11.61 2.22
CA ILE A 759 -28.33 -11.21 3.64
C ILE A 759 -29.51 -11.92 4.31
N MET A 760 -29.26 -12.54 5.46
CA MET A 760 -30.29 -13.23 6.21
C MET A 760 -31.15 -12.22 7.00
N HIS A 761 -32.47 -12.40 6.98
CA HIS A 761 -33.39 -11.59 7.75
C HIS A 761 -34.11 -12.45 8.81
N PRO A 762 -33.63 -12.53 10.06
CA PRO A 762 -34.36 -13.21 11.13
C PRO A 762 -35.70 -12.55 11.40
N VAL A 763 -36.67 -13.34 11.86
CA VAL A 763 -37.99 -12.83 12.20
C VAL A 763 -37.91 -12.16 13.56
N VAL A 764 -38.22 -10.87 13.60
CA VAL A 764 -38.35 -10.10 14.83
C VAL A 764 -39.82 -9.97 15.18
N PHE A 765 -40.19 -10.34 16.40
CA PHE A 765 -41.56 -10.21 16.88
C PHE A 765 -41.58 -9.95 18.38
N PRO A 766 -42.62 -9.25 18.87
CA PRO A 766 -42.94 -9.26 20.29
C PRO A 766 -43.37 -10.66 20.69
N ASN A 767 -42.87 -11.15 21.84
CA ASN A 767 -43.45 -12.32 22.46
C ASN A 767 -44.83 -11.97 23.04
N PRO A 768 -45.94 -12.62 22.67
CA PRO A 768 -47.24 -12.36 23.29
C PRO A 768 -47.26 -12.62 24.81
N SER A 769 -46.28 -13.37 25.34
CA SER A 769 -46.21 -13.77 26.75
C SER A 769 -45.01 -13.20 27.54
N SER A 770 -44.23 -12.26 27.01
CA SER A 770 -43.12 -11.61 27.75
C SER A 770 -42.82 -10.19 27.26
N GLU A 771 -42.24 -9.33 28.11
CA GLU A 771 -41.74 -7.97 27.75
C GLU A 771 -40.52 -7.96 26.79
N ASN A 772 -40.14 -9.10 26.21
CA ASN A 772 -38.92 -9.25 25.42
C ASN A 772 -39.19 -9.13 23.92
N PHE A 773 -38.26 -8.51 23.21
CA PHE A 773 -38.12 -8.58 21.76
C PHE A 773 -37.42 -9.88 21.38
N ASN A 774 -38.08 -10.70 20.56
CA ASN A 774 -37.56 -11.99 20.12
C ASN A 774 -36.96 -11.87 18.72
N ILE A 775 -35.75 -12.41 18.56
CA ILE A 775 -35.04 -12.52 17.29
C ILE A 775 -34.94 -14.01 16.97
N LYS A 776 -35.74 -14.49 16.02
CA LYS A 776 -35.81 -15.91 15.67
C LYS A 776 -35.05 -16.18 14.38
N PHE A 777 -34.10 -17.08 14.45
CA PHE A 777 -33.40 -17.63 13.29
C PHE A 777 -34.13 -18.88 12.80
N ASN A 778 -34.31 -18.97 11.48
CA ASN A 778 -34.90 -20.16 10.85
C ASN A 778 -33.77 -21.09 10.38
N ALA A 779 -34.06 -22.39 10.30
CA ALA A 779 -33.17 -23.40 9.73
C ALA A 779 -31.79 -23.59 10.43
N ILE A 780 -31.71 -23.37 11.75
CA ILE A 780 -30.54 -23.78 12.55
C ILE A 780 -30.70 -25.24 12.99
N THR A 781 -29.80 -26.11 12.55
CA THR A 781 -29.79 -27.54 12.92
C THR A 781 -28.63 -27.93 13.85
N GLU A 782 -27.70 -27.00 14.09
CA GLU A 782 -26.50 -27.22 14.92
C GLU A 782 -26.20 -25.98 15.76
N ALA A 783 -25.52 -26.16 16.89
CA ALA A 783 -25.14 -25.06 17.77
C ALA A 783 -24.30 -24.01 17.03
N THR A 784 -24.86 -22.80 16.94
CA THR A 784 -24.37 -21.75 16.06
C THR A 784 -24.20 -20.45 16.86
N PRO A 785 -23.00 -19.85 16.88
CA PRO A 785 -22.82 -18.57 17.54
C PRO A 785 -23.45 -17.43 16.72
N VAL A 786 -24.07 -16.51 17.43
CA VAL A 786 -24.62 -15.24 16.93
C VAL A 786 -23.83 -14.10 17.59
N TYR A 787 -23.28 -13.23 16.76
CA TYR A 787 -22.62 -11.99 17.20
C TYR A 787 -23.31 -10.81 16.53
N ALA A 788 -23.94 -9.93 17.30
CA ALA A 788 -24.68 -8.80 16.74
C ALA A 788 -24.60 -7.55 17.62
N TYR A 789 -24.97 -6.43 17.03
CA TYR A 789 -25.24 -5.18 17.71
C TYR A 789 -26.66 -4.74 17.38
N ILE A 790 -27.38 -4.26 18.39
CA ILE A 790 -28.59 -3.49 18.23
C ILE A 790 -28.18 -2.03 18.28
N PHE A 791 -28.52 -1.30 17.22
CA PHE A 791 -28.31 0.11 17.05
C PHE A 791 -29.63 0.85 17.25
N ASP A 792 -29.62 2.00 17.89
CA ASP A 792 -30.77 2.91 17.85
C ASP A 792 -30.90 3.62 16.48
N ILE A 793 -31.94 4.46 16.32
CA ILE A 793 -32.15 5.23 15.09
C ILE A 793 -31.02 6.19 14.73
N THR A 794 -30.17 6.55 15.69
CA THR A 794 -29.00 7.39 15.46
C THR A 794 -27.78 6.58 15.02
N GLY A 795 -27.94 5.25 14.94
CA GLY A 795 -26.89 4.29 14.63
C GLY A 795 -26.02 3.94 15.83
N PHE A 796 -26.35 4.37 17.05
CA PHE A 796 -25.54 4.10 18.24
C PHE A 796 -25.78 2.68 18.72
N PRO A 797 -24.74 1.84 18.91
CA PRO A 797 -24.94 0.51 19.49
C PRO A 797 -25.44 0.66 20.92
N VAL A 798 -26.64 0.17 21.16
CA VAL A 798 -27.28 0.19 22.48
C VAL A 798 -27.24 -1.16 23.16
N LYS A 799 -27.07 -2.24 22.39
CA LYS A 799 -27.00 -3.59 22.92
C LYS A 799 -26.09 -4.46 22.08
N LYS A 800 -25.15 -5.14 22.72
CA LYS A 800 -24.38 -6.22 22.14
C LYS A 800 -25.11 -7.54 22.36
N ILE A 801 -25.12 -8.38 21.32
CA ILE A 801 -25.65 -9.74 21.34
C ILE A 801 -24.50 -10.71 21.10
N GLU A 802 -24.24 -11.58 22.07
CA GLU A 802 -23.36 -12.74 21.93
C GLU A 802 -24.08 -13.96 22.52
N LYS A 803 -24.70 -14.79 21.68
CA LYS A 803 -25.47 -15.97 22.12
C LYS A 803 -25.22 -17.15 21.17
N ILE A 804 -25.34 -18.38 21.67
CA ILE A 804 -25.42 -19.57 20.82
C ILE A 804 -26.90 -19.89 20.61
N VAL A 805 -27.30 -20.11 19.35
CA VAL A 805 -28.61 -20.63 18.98
C VAL A 805 -28.47 -22.05 18.42
N ASP A 806 -29.43 -22.92 18.69
CA ASP A 806 -29.43 -24.30 18.21
C ASP A 806 -30.85 -24.81 17.92
N ALA A 807 -31.00 -26.09 17.58
CA ALA A 807 -32.31 -26.68 17.27
C ALA A 807 -33.32 -26.62 18.42
N ASN A 808 -32.87 -26.45 19.66
CA ASN A 808 -33.69 -26.37 20.86
C ASN A 808 -33.90 -24.93 21.36
N ASP A 809 -32.99 -24.00 21.04
CA ASP A 809 -33.07 -22.57 21.37
C ASP A 809 -32.76 -21.69 20.15
N LEU A 810 -33.77 -21.49 19.31
CA LEU A 810 -33.68 -20.69 18.07
C LEU A 810 -33.86 -19.18 18.30
N ILE A 811 -34.12 -18.74 19.53
CA ILE A 811 -34.61 -17.40 19.83
C ILE A 811 -33.61 -16.65 20.72
N ILE A 812 -33.20 -15.48 20.27
CA ILE A 812 -32.50 -14.52 21.12
C ILE A 812 -33.55 -13.59 21.72
N HIS A 813 -33.53 -13.46 23.05
CA HIS A 813 -34.39 -12.56 23.79
C HIS A 813 -33.61 -11.28 24.13
N TRP A 814 -34.17 -10.14 23.78
CA TRP A 814 -33.74 -8.85 24.31
C TRP A 814 -34.86 -8.25 25.15
N ASP A 815 -34.59 -8.02 26.43
CA ASP A 815 -35.50 -7.42 27.41
C ASP A 815 -35.70 -5.90 27.24
N GLY A 816 -35.14 -5.33 26.18
CA GLY A 816 -35.11 -3.90 25.97
C GLY A 816 -34.14 -3.16 26.88
N ILE A 817 -33.31 -3.85 27.68
CA ILE A 817 -32.27 -3.21 28.50
C ILE A 817 -31.00 -3.05 27.67
N MET A 818 -30.55 -1.81 27.54
CA MET A 818 -29.31 -1.42 26.85
C MET A 818 -28.09 -1.77 27.70
N ASP A 819 -26.90 -1.84 27.11
CA ASP A 819 -25.66 -2.23 27.84
C ASP A 819 -25.23 -1.22 28.91
N ASN A 820 -25.78 -0.01 28.88
CA ASN A 820 -25.62 0.99 29.94
C ASN A 820 -26.63 0.83 31.10
N GLY A 821 -27.49 -0.19 31.08
CA GLY A 821 -28.51 -0.48 32.10
C GLY A 821 -29.82 0.29 31.95
N ASN A 822 -29.94 1.21 30.98
CA ASN A 822 -31.18 1.94 30.73
C ASN A 822 -32.15 1.12 29.86
N LYS A 823 -33.46 1.33 30.05
CA LYS A 823 -34.50 0.73 29.19
C LYS A 823 -34.55 1.47 27.84
N ALA A 824 -34.71 0.74 26.75
CA ALA A 824 -34.90 1.26 25.40
C ALA A 824 -36.15 2.16 25.36
N ILE A 825 -36.04 3.28 24.67
CA ILE A 825 -37.12 4.26 24.52
C ILE A 825 -37.92 3.97 23.25
N ARG A 826 -39.15 4.52 23.16
CA ARG A 826 -40.00 4.38 21.98
C ARG A 826 -39.24 4.79 20.71
N GLY A 827 -39.14 3.90 19.74
CA GLY A 827 -38.34 4.12 18.53
C GLY A 827 -38.06 2.87 17.72
N VAL A 828 -37.25 3.06 16.66
CA VAL A 828 -36.78 1.97 15.80
C VAL A 828 -35.35 1.60 16.21
N TYR A 829 -35.09 0.31 16.28
CA TYR A 829 -33.76 -0.23 16.52
C TYR A 829 -33.38 -1.21 15.40
N ILE A 830 -32.13 -1.17 14.97
CA ILE A 830 -31.62 -2.03 13.89
C ILE A 830 -30.65 -3.03 14.49
N ILE A 831 -30.86 -4.31 14.26
CA ILE A 831 -29.95 -5.38 14.64
C ILE A 831 -29.07 -5.68 13.44
N LYS A 832 -27.75 -5.74 13.62
CA LYS A 832 -26.83 -6.25 12.60
C LYS A 832 -25.86 -7.22 13.23
N GLY A 833 -25.67 -8.37 12.61
CA GLY A 833 -24.79 -9.38 13.14
C GLY A 833 -24.40 -10.45 12.15
N LEU A 834 -23.78 -11.48 12.69
CA LEU A 834 -23.34 -12.66 11.97
C LEU A 834 -23.95 -13.91 12.59
N LEU A 835 -24.38 -14.82 11.73
CA LEU A 835 -24.74 -16.20 12.03
C LEU A 835 -23.92 -17.11 11.10
N LYS A 836 -23.05 -17.97 11.64
CA LYS A 836 -22.09 -18.79 10.84
C LYS A 836 -21.28 -17.99 9.81
N ASN A 837 -20.85 -16.77 10.16
CA ASN A 837 -20.16 -15.83 9.25
C ASN A 837 -21.00 -15.37 8.04
N GLU A 838 -22.32 -15.54 8.10
CA GLU A 838 -23.26 -14.90 7.18
C GLU A 838 -23.87 -13.68 7.86
N LEU A 839 -23.86 -12.57 7.13
CA LEU A 839 -24.48 -11.33 7.56
C LEU A 839 -25.99 -11.52 7.72
N PHE A 840 -26.50 -11.05 8.85
CA PHE A 840 -27.93 -10.87 9.05
C PHE A 840 -28.22 -9.48 9.57
N ASP A 841 -29.40 -8.99 9.27
CA ASP A 841 -29.94 -7.78 9.86
C ASP A 841 -31.43 -7.92 10.19
N ALA A 842 -31.89 -7.12 11.14
CA ALA A 842 -33.26 -7.15 11.61
C ALA A 842 -33.69 -5.78 12.11
N LYS A 843 -34.99 -5.55 12.24
CA LYS A 843 -35.55 -4.30 12.77
C LYS A 843 -36.47 -4.60 13.94
N ILE A 844 -36.27 -3.88 15.03
CA ILE A 844 -37.15 -3.86 16.20
C ILE A 844 -37.87 -2.51 16.24
N ILE A 845 -39.17 -2.54 16.53
CA ILE A 845 -39.96 -1.35 16.83
C ILE A 845 -40.35 -1.44 18.30
N VAL A 846 -39.87 -0.49 19.09
CA VAL A 846 -40.24 -0.31 20.51
C VAL A 846 -41.38 0.71 20.52
N GLU A 847 -42.57 0.28 20.93
CA GLU A 847 -43.77 1.13 20.98
C GLU A 847 -43.96 1.90 22.28
#